data_AF-J3JL83-F1
#
_entry.id   AF-J3JL83-F1
#
_cell.length_a   1.000
_cell.length_b   1.000
_cell.length_c   1.000
_cell.angle_alpha   90.00
_cell.angle_beta   90.00
_cell.angle_gamma   90.00
#
_symmetry.space_group_name_H-M   'P 1'
#
loop_
_entity.id
_entity.type
_entity.pdbx_description
1 polymer ?
#
loop_
_entity_poly.entity_id
_entity_poly.type
_entity_poly.pdbx_seq_one_letter_code
_entity_poly.pdbx_strand_id
1 'polypeptide(L)'
;MSADHAAADSRAPWDDPALYERLRQEQDRHRRRGRHAHATSSKAPEALDLRLLAPAVTCWACAWWAVGGDGPAAWSQALLMAAGCTALAAALVVPVLRFRPPRHRADQRPGAPEQDPGAIGTLSASLLVCALCAATVLAVSAAHLWSRQRDPLTMAVASGQPVTLIGTVSQEPRVSATSRSTLVITALDVEQVAGCASRLRATVLADKQWLSLSMGTRVQVRTRLRPTDPGRAETAIIPKRAGLKVLSPPTGVLGAVTGIRSGLARAVGAQGAAGAGEETGFWPPGARVLVPGVALGDDHALPAQVREDMRIVSMTHLTAVSGQHVAIVLGLGLAALGVLPRRWRALLGAVLLTALVILVRPSGSVLRAATMGAVMLLGVVAGRRAASVPALCAGAIVLLLIDPWQSRDYGFALSVVATAGIVIGSKPVAVHLSRRLPRWLAAAVGLPLVAQAACGPLLILLQPSVGAWSVPANLLSEPAAVVATISGLLAALILPAWPAAATVIAWPALVACSWMVWVAGFFAHLPGATLPWPDGLTGALALGVCEIGALLLVPPHTRRALLEGLRRLTRPARGRLAPWQRPEPPAPGAGATHRLDSAGTRPSWLRSSSSAPARRSSPTVRYRVFWRRPRPRTRPPRSRASRPPPTSPTSSTPSCRPPCSESPGSSTSPPWSR
;
A
#
# COMPACT_ATOMS: atom_id res chain seq x y z
N MET A 1 -35.84 37.72 -84.15
CA MET A 1 -36.24 39.14 -84.09
C MET A 1 -36.33 39.52 -82.61
N SER A 2 -35.50 40.46 -82.17
CA SER A 2 -35.37 41.13 -80.84
C SER A 2 -35.36 40.25 -79.57
N ALA A 3 -34.26 40.14 -78.81
CA ALA A 3 -33.51 41.13 -78.01
C ALA A 3 -34.10 41.39 -76.60
N ASP A 4 -33.46 40.74 -75.63
CA ASP A 4 -33.10 41.14 -74.26
C ASP A 4 -33.92 42.17 -73.48
N HIS A 5 -34.41 41.72 -72.32
CA HIS A 5 -34.28 42.45 -71.04
C HIS A 5 -33.75 41.51 -69.95
N ALA A 6 -32.51 41.77 -69.53
CA ALA A 6 -31.88 41.19 -68.37
C ALA A 6 -32.40 41.88 -67.09
N ALA A 7 -32.93 41.09 -66.15
CA ALA A 7 -33.01 41.45 -64.74
C ALA A 7 -32.39 40.31 -63.94
N ALA A 8 -31.12 40.49 -63.56
CA ALA A 8 -30.38 39.58 -62.70
C ALA A 8 -30.87 39.75 -61.26
N ASP A 9 -31.64 38.78 -60.76
CA ASP A 9 -32.09 38.73 -59.37
C ASP A 9 -30.94 38.14 -58.52
N SER A 10 -30.09 39.02 -57.99
CA SER A 10 -28.93 38.69 -57.17
C SER A 10 -29.31 38.50 -55.71
N ARG A 11 -30.03 37.42 -55.39
CA ARG A 11 -30.13 36.96 -53.99
C ARG A 11 -28.88 36.17 -53.63
N ALA A 12 -28.16 36.66 -52.63
CA ALA A 12 -26.96 35.99 -52.15
C ALA A 12 -27.34 34.59 -51.59
N PRO A 13 -26.45 33.59 -51.66
CA PRO A 13 -26.74 32.20 -51.27
C PRO A 13 -27.19 32.00 -49.80
N TRP A 14 -27.12 33.05 -48.99
CA TRP A 14 -27.41 33.06 -47.56
C TRP A 14 -28.88 33.40 -47.23
N ASP A 15 -29.66 33.85 -48.22
CA ASP A 15 -31.07 34.25 -48.04
C ASP A 15 -32.06 33.08 -48.28
N ASP A 16 -31.55 31.86 -48.54
CA ASP A 16 -32.40 30.67 -48.67
C ASP A 16 -32.69 30.02 -47.29
N PRO A 17 -33.93 30.10 -46.77
CA PRO A 17 -34.28 29.51 -45.48
C PRO A 17 -34.09 27.98 -45.45
N ALA A 18 -34.15 27.31 -46.60
CA ALA A 18 -33.93 25.87 -46.70
C ALA A 18 -32.46 25.48 -46.43
N LEU A 19 -31.51 26.37 -46.77
CA LEU A 19 -30.08 26.16 -46.49
C LEU A 19 -29.80 26.25 -44.98
N TYR A 20 -30.47 27.17 -44.29
CA TYR A 20 -30.38 27.32 -42.83
C TYR A 20 -30.92 26.09 -42.10
N GLU A 21 -32.05 25.54 -42.56
CA GLU A 21 -32.62 24.32 -41.98
C GLU A 21 -31.74 23.08 -42.21
N ARG A 22 -31.14 22.94 -43.40
CA ARG A 22 -30.16 21.86 -43.65
C ARG A 22 -28.94 21.96 -42.74
N LEU A 23 -28.34 23.14 -42.61
CA LEU A 23 -27.17 23.35 -41.74
C LEU A 23 -27.51 23.09 -40.27
N ARG A 24 -28.72 23.45 -39.83
CA ARG A 24 -29.19 23.18 -38.47
C ARG A 24 -29.40 21.68 -38.22
N GLN A 25 -29.98 20.96 -39.18
CA GLN A 25 -30.15 19.50 -39.11
C GLN A 25 -28.80 18.75 -39.16
N GLU A 26 -27.84 19.23 -39.95
CA GLU A 26 -26.48 18.70 -39.95
C GLU A 26 -25.77 18.95 -38.63
N GLN A 27 -25.87 20.16 -38.06
CA GLN A 27 -25.31 20.44 -36.73
C GLN A 27 -25.93 19.57 -35.64
N ASP A 28 -27.24 19.31 -35.68
CA ASP A 28 -27.89 18.42 -34.71
C ASP A 28 -27.51 16.95 -34.90
N ARG A 29 -27.32 16.49 -36.14
CA ARG A 29 -26.76 15.15 -36.43
C ARG A 29 -25.31 15.03 -35.91
N HIS A 30 -24.49 16.05 -36.10
CA HIS A 30 -23.12 16.09 -35.56
C HIS A 30 -23.10 16.16 -34.03
N ARG A 31 -24.01 16.91 -33.39
CA ARG A 31 -24.18 16.93 -31.93
C ARG A 31 -24.63 15.59 -31.36
N ARG A 32 -25.53 14.87 -32.04
CA ARG A 32 -25.97 13.52 -31.64
C ARG A 32 -24.87 12.47 -31.84
N ARG A 33 -24.12 12.52 -32.96
CA ARG A 33 -22.93 11.68 -33.17
C ARG A 33 -21.82 11.97 -32.15
N GLY A 34 -21.60 13.23 -31.80
CA GLY A 34 -20.64 13.63 -30.76
C GLY A 34 -21.05 13.17 -29.36
N ARG A 35 -22.35 13.22 -29.01
CA ARG A 35 -22.86 12.71 -27.73
C ARG A 35 -22.69 11.19 -27.57
N HIS A 36 -22.85 10.41 -28.63
CA HIS A 36 -22.62 8.97 -28.58
C HIS A 36 -21.13 8.60 -28.67
N ALA A 37 -20.32 9.36 -29.41
CA ALA A 37 -18.87 9.17 -29.46
C ALA A 37 -18.15 9.57 -28.15
N HIS A 38 -18.73 10.50 -27.37
CA HIS A 38 -18.19 10.90 -26.07
C HIS A 38 -18.64 9.99 -24.91
N ALA A 39 -19.63 9.12 -25.13
CA ALA A 39 -20.07 8.14 -24.12
C ALA A 39 -19.19 6.87 -24.08
N THR A 40 -18.32 6.64 -25.07
CA THR A 40 -17.40 5.50 -25.15
C THR A 40 -15.92 5.90 -25.21
N SER A 41 -15.58 7.13 -24.79
CA SER A 41 -14.18 7.42 -24.47
C SER A 41 -13.82 6.66 -23.19
N SER A 42 -13.45 5.38 -23.36
CA SER A 42 -12.75 4.64 -22.33
C SER A 42 -11.58 5.53 -21.92
N LYS A 43 -11.57 6.00 -20.66
CA LYS A 43 -10.41 6.69 -20.09
C LYS A 43 -9.18 5.91 -20.52
N ALA A 44 -8.32 6.55 -21.32
CA ALA A 44 -7.05 5.94 -21.71
C ALA A 44 -6.40 5.42 -20.43
N PRO A 45 -5.96 4.15 -20.39
CA PRO A 45 -5.43 3.57 -19.16
C PRO A 45 -4.34 4.48 -18.62
N GLU A 46 -4.53 4.92 -17.38
CA GLU A 46 -3.62 5.82 -16.66
C GLU A 46 -2.21 5.24 -16.79
N ALA A 47 -1.30 5.98 -17.42
CA ALA A 47 0.05 5.49 -17.69
C ALA A 47 0.76 5.19 -16.37
N LEU A 48 1.41 4.03 -16.29
CA LEU A 48 2.19 3.65 -15.12
C LEU A 48 3.34 4.65 -14.94
N ASP A 49 3.37 5.37 -13.82
CA ASP A 49 4.45 6.31 -13.52
C ASP A 49 5.65 5.58 -12.90
N LEU A 50 6.63 5.26 -13.75
CA LEU A 50 7.83 4.47 -13.42
C LEU A 50 9.05 5.31 -13.04
N ARG A 51 8.87 6.62 -12.84
CA ARG A 51 9.99 7.56 -12.63
C ARG A 51 10.88 7.25 -11.45
N LEU A 52 10.27 6.81 -10.36
CA LEU A 52 10.98 6.51 -9.13
C LEU A 52 11.51 5.07 -9.11
N LEU A 53 11.23 4.25 -10.13
CA LEU A 53 11.68 2.87 -10.17
C LEU A 53 13.21 2.79 -10.24
N ALA A 54 13.83 3.49 -11.20
CA ALA A 54 15.28 3.48 -11.35
C ALA A 54 15.98 4.04 -10.08
N PRO A 55 15.59 5.20 -9.52
CA PRO A 55 16.14 5.68 -8.25
C PRO A 55 15.97 4.68 -7.10
N ALA A 56 14.81 4.02 -6.98
CA ALA A 56 14.56 3.05 -5.91
C ALA A 56 15.45 1.80 -6.04
N VAL A 57 15.61 1.27 -7.26
CA VAL A 57 16.52 0.14 -7.52
C VAL A 57 17.97 0.53 -7.26
N THR A 58 18.39 1.74 -7.66
CA THR A 58 19.73 2.26 -7.35
C THR A 58 19.95 2.38 -5.85
N CYS A 59 19.00 2.98 -5.10
CA CYS A 59 19.06 3.02 -3.63
C CYS A 59 19.23 1.64 -3.02
N TRP A 60 18.44 0.67 -3.48
CA TRP A 60 18.50 -0.70 -2.96
C TRP A 60 19.86 -1.34 -3.23
N ALA A 61 20.34 -1.28 -4.47
CA ALA A 61 21.65 -1.84 -4.83
C ALA A 61 22.80 -1.19 -4.03
N CYS A 62 22.77 0.13 -3.87
CA CYS A 62 23.76 0.87 -3.10
C CYS A 62 23.73 0.51 -1.60
N ALA A 63 22.53 0.43 -0.99
CA ALA A 63 22.38 0.00 0.41
C ALA A 63 22.87 -1.45 0.60
N TRP A 64 22.46 -2.34 -0.31
CA TRP A 64 22.84 -3.76 -0.27
C TRP A 64 24.36 -3.92 -0.33
N TRP A 65 25.02 -3.20 -1.25
CA TRP A 65 26.47 -3.22 -1.40
C TRP A 65 27.18 -2.63 -0.18
N ALA A 66 26.77 -1.44 0.27
CA ALA A 66 27.43 -0.75 1.39
C ALA A 66 27.36 -1.56 2.68
N VAL A 67 26.18 -2.10 3.01
CA VAL A 67 25.96 -2.89 4.23
C VAL A 67 26.60 -4.28 4.15
N GLY A 68 26.81 -4.81 2.95
CA GLY A 68 27.51 -6.08 2.72
C GLY A 68 29.04 -5.96 2.74
N GLY A 69 29.61 -4.78 2.98
CA GLY A 69 31.05 -4.59 3.05
C GLY A 69 31.66 -5.14 4.33
N ASP A 70 32.72 -5.94 4.19
CA ASP A 70 33.40 -6.58 5.31
C ASP A 70 34.62 -5.76 5.75
N GLY A 71 34.78 -5.60 7.07
CA GLY A 71 36.01 -5.10 7.68
C GLY A 71 35.96 -3.68 8.26
N PRO A 72 37.07 -3.25 8.91
CA PRO A 72 37.13 -2.00 9.66
C PRO A 72 37.07 -0.76 8.76
N ALA A 73 37.31 -0.88 7.46
CA ALA A 73 37.26 0.23 6.49
C ALA A 73 35.99 0.25 5.62
N ALA A 74 34.99 -0.60 5.87
CA ALA A 74 33.79 -0.66 5.03
C ALA A 74 33.06 0.71 4.92
N TRP A 75 33.01 1.48 6.01
CA TRP A 75 32.41 2.82 6.01
C TRP A 75 33.17 3.81 5.11
N SER A 76 34.49 3.71 5.01
CA SER A 76 35.29 4.64 4.20
C SER A 76 35.12 4.35 2.71
N GLN A 77 35.01 3.08 2.32
CA GLN A 77 34.67 2.69 0.95
C GLN A 77 33.27 3.18 0.55
N ALA A 78 32.28 3.02 1.44
CA ALA A 78 30.93 3.54 1.22
C ALA A 78 30.92 5.08 1.07
N LEU A 79 31.72 5.78 1.90
CA LEU A 79 31.85 7.24 1.84
C LEU A 79 32.55 7.72 0.57
N LEU A 80 33.60 7.03 0.12
CA LEU A 80 34.28 7.33 -1.15
C LEU A 80 33.34 7.17 -2.35
N MET A 81 32.53 6.11 -2.36
CA MET A 81 31.51 5.92 -3.40
C MET A 81 30.43 7.01 -3.33
N ALA A 82 30.00 7.41 -2.12
CA ALA A 82 29.08 8.52 -1.95
C ALA A 82 29.64 9.84 -2.51
N ALA A 83 30.92 10.12 -2.28
CA ALA A 83 31.61 11.29 -2.84
C ALA A 83 31.66 11.22 -4.38
N GLY A 84 31.99 10.05 -4.95
CA GLY A 84 31.96 9.82 -6.40
C GLY A 84 30.58 10.04 -7.02
N CYS A 85 29.52 9.52 -6.41
CA CYS A 85 28.13 9.77 -6.85
C CYS A 85 27.74 11.25 -6.71
N THR A 86 28.23 11.95 -5.69
CA THR A 86 27.99 13.39 -5.50
C THR A 86 28.69 14.22 -6.58
N ALA A 87 29.93 13.88 -6.94
CA ALA A 87 30.65 14.52 -8.04
C ALA A 87 29.96 14.28 -9.39
N LEU A 88 29.49 13.05 -9.63
CA LEU A 88 28.68 12.74 -10.82
C LEU A 88 27.38 13.54 -10.84
N ALA A 89 26.67 13.65 -9.71
CA ALA A 89 25.47 14.47 -9.61
C ALA A 89 25.78 15.94 -9.94
N ALA A 90 26.85 16.51 -9.38
CA ALA A 90 27.26 17.89 -9.68
C ALA A 90 27.54 18.10 -11.18
N ALA A 91 28.23 17.17 -11.84
CA ALA A 91 28.47 17.22 -13.28
C ALA A 91 27.17 17.16 -14.10
N LEU A 92 26.17 16.39 -13.64
CA LEU A 92 24.86 16.24 -14.29
C LEU A 92 23.92 17.45 -14.06
N VAL A 93 24.17 18.31 -13.07
CA VAL A 93 23.36 19.53 -12.85
C VAL A 93 23.44 20.47 -14.06
N VAL A 94 24.62 20.65 -14.65
CA VAL A 94 24.84 21.55 -15.79
C VAL A 94 23.98 21.18 -17.02
N PRO A 95 23.99 19.94 -17.55
CA PRO A 95 23.14 19.57 -18.69
C PRO A 95 21.64 19.59 -18.34
N VAL A 96 21.27 19.36 -17.07
CA VAL A 96 19.87 19.45 -16.63
C VAL A 96 19.37 20.90 -16.59
N LEU A 97 20.17 21.83 -16.05
CA LEU A 97 19.82 23.26 -16.01
C LEU A 97 19.86 23.92 -17.41
N ARG A 98 20.76 23.45 -18.28
CA ARG A 98 20.81 23.90 -19.69
C ARG A 98 19.65 23.36 -20.52
N PHE A 99 18.95 22.33 -20.05
CA PHE A 99 17.81 21.77 -20.77
C PHE A 99 16.61 22.72 -20.69
N ARG A 100 16.20 23.25 -21.85
CA ARG A 100 14.94 23.96 -22.01
C ARG A 100 13.91 23.00 -22.60
N PRO A 101 12.89 22.57 -21.83
CA PRO A 101 11.87 21.70 -22.38
C PRO A 101 11.15 22.44 -23.52
N PRO A 102 10.93 21.79 -24.68
CA PRO A 102 10.20 22.41 -25.78
C PRO A 102 8.78 22.74 -25.31
N ARG A 103 8.39 24.02 -25.44
CA ARG A 103 7.10 24.55 -24.97
C ARG A 103 5.89 23.96 -25.72
N HIS A 104 6.10 23.32 -26.88
CA HIS A 104 5.05 22.81 -27.77
C HIS A 104 5.21 21.32 -28.10
N ARG A 105 5.35 20.44 -27.10
CA ARG A 105 5.42 18.97 -27.29
C ARG A 105 4.05 18.32 -27.62
N ALA A 106 3.04 19.12 -27.94
CA ALA A 106 1.69 18.67 -28.24
C ALA A 106 1.16 19.33 -29.53
N ASP A 107 2.01 19.49 -30.54
CA ASP A 107 1.55 19.82 -31.89
C ASP A 107 1.08 18.52 -32.57
N GLN A 108 -0.22 18.43 -32.90
CA GLN A 108 -0.83 17.22 -33.50
C GLN A 108 -0.67 17.16 -35.02
N ARG A 109 0.13 18.05 -35.63
CA ARG A 109 0.29 18.09 -37.09
C ARG A 109 1.02 16.84 -37.60
N PRO A 110 0.49 16.15 -38.64
CA PRO A 110 1.19 15.04 -39.28
C PRO A 110 2.50 15.53 -39.89
N GLY A 111 3.64 14.94 -39.50
CA GLY A 111 4.97 15.29 -40.03
C GLY A 111 5.96 15.90 -39.04
N ALA A 112 5.64 16.01 -37.75
CA ALA A 112 6.63 16.39 -36.74
C ALA A 112 7.74 15.31 -36.65
N PRO A 113 9.03 15.68 -36.67
CA PRO A 113 10.13 14.70 -36.69
C PRO A 113 10.07 13.80 -35.45
N GLU A 114 10.01 12.48 -35.70
CA GLU A 114 9.78 11.46 -34.68
C GLU A 114 11.00 11.22 -33.75
N GLN A 115 12.14 11.86 -34.06
CA GLN A 115 13.39 11.74 -33.30
C GLN A 115 14.09 13.10 -33.18
N ASP A 116 13.77 13.83 -32.12
CA ASP A 116 14.44 15.08 -31.75
C ASP A 116 15.53 14.83 -30.67
N PRO A 117 16.73 15.43 -30.75
CA PRO A 117 17.84 15.28 -29.79
C PRO A 117 17.53 15.75 -28.35
N GLY A 118 16.33 16.29 -28.10
CA GLY A 118 15.82 16.70 -26.78
C GLY A 118 15.52 15.56 -25.79
N ALA A 119 15.80 14.30 -26.13
CA ALA A 119 15.71 13.15 -25.22
C ALA A 119 16.85 13.10 -24.17
N ILE A 120 18.00 13.74 -24.47
CA ILE A 120 19.19 13.72 -23.60
C ILE A 120 18.92 14.43 -22.26
N GLY A 121 18.18 15.55 -22.27
CA GLY A 121 17.86 16.30 -21.05
C GLY A 121 16.92 15.56 -20.08
N THR A 122 16.05 14.71 -20.61
CA THR A 122 15.19 13.85 -19.77
C THR A 122 15.95 12.67 -19.16
N LEU A 123 16.98 12.17 -19.88
CA LEU A 123 17.84 11.09 -19.42
C LEU A 123 18.85 11.60 -18.39
N SER A 124 19.45 12.79 -18.60
CA SER A 124 20.33 13.44 -17.63
C SER A 124 19.61 13.80 -16.34
N ALA A 125 18.35 14.26 -16.40
CA ALA A 125 17.55 14.51 -15.21
C ALA A 125 17.25 13.23 -14.42
N SER A 126 16.98 12.11 -15.11
CA SER A 126 16.76 10.82 -14.46
C SER A 126 18.04 10.28 -13.82
N LEU A 127 19.17 10.37 -14.54
CA LEU A 127 20.50 10.02 -14.01
C LEU A 127 20.90 10.88 -12.82
N LEU A 128 20.59 12.18 -12.85
CA LEU A 128 20.85 13.09 -11.73
C LEU A 128 20.10 12.65 -10.47
N VAL A 129 18.81 12.30 -10.61
CA VAL A 129 18.02 11.81 -9.48
C VAL A 129 18.57 10.49 -8.94
N CYS A 130 18.94 9.54 -9.82
CA CYS A 130 19.58 8.30 -9.40
C CYS A 130 20.92 8.54 -8.68
N ALA A 131 21.76 9.45 -9.19
CA ALA A 131 23.05 9.79 -8.59
C ALA A 131 22.89 10.45 -7.21
N LEU A 132 21.92 11.36 -7.05
CA LEU A 132 21.59 11.97 -5.75
C LEU A 132 21.04 10.93 -4.76
N CYS A 133 20.16 10.04 -5.22
CA CYS A 133 19.62 8.96 -4.41
C CYS A 133 20.70 7.95 -3.98
N ALA A 134 21.60 7.58 -4.89
CA ALA A 134 22.77 6.75 -4.59
C ALA A 134 23.67 7.42 -3.56
N ALA A 135 24.06 8.69 -3.80
CA ALA A 135 24.93 9.45 -2.90
C ALA A 135 24.35 9.55 -1.49
N THR A 136 23.05 9.85 -1.36
CA THR A 136 22.37 9.98 -0.06
C THR A 136 22.31 8.65 0.69
N VAL A 137 21.89 7.56 0.04
CA VAL A 137 21.85 6.24 0.68
C VAL A 137 23.24 5.73 1.06
N LEU A 138 24.25 5.95 0.22
CA LEU A 138 25.64 5.56 0.52
C LEU A 138 26.21 6.36 1.69
N ALA A 139 25.98 7.68 1.73
CA ALA A 139 26.43 8.53 2.83
C ALA A 139 25.76 8.14 4.16
N VAL A 140 24.44 7.88 4.13
CA VAL A 140 23.70 7.40 5.31
C VAL A 140 24.21 6.02 5.74
N SER A 141 24.39 5.09 4.81
CA SER A 141 24.94 3.76 5.10
C SER A 141 26.35 3.84 5.70
N ALA A 142 27.21 4.72 5.17
CA ALA A 142 28.53 4.99 5.72
C ALA A 142 28.47 5.52 7.16
N ALA A 143 27.56 6.46 7.44
CA ALA A 143 27.35 6.99 8.79
C ALA A 143 26.88 5.90 9.77
N HIS A 144 25.95 5.03 9.34
CA HIS A 144 25.49 3.89 10.13
C HIS A 144 26.60 2.87 10.39
N LEU A 145 27.41 2.53 9.39
CA LEU A 145 28.55 1.62 9.53
C LEU A 145 29.61 2.21 10.48
N TRP A 146 29.90 3.50 10.35
CA TRP A 146 30.82 4.22 11.24
C TRP A 146 30.33 4.22 12.69
N SER A 147 29.04 4.51 12.91
CA SER A 147 28.42 4.44 14.24
C SER A 147 28.46 3.01 14.81
N ARG A 148 28.21 1.99 13.97
CA ARG A 148 28.20 0.58 14.40
C ARG A 148 29.59 0.10 14.81
N GLN A 149 30.64 0.50 14.10
CA GLN A 149 32.01 0.12 14.44
C GLN A 149 32.49 0.66 15.79
N ARG A 150 32.01 1.85 16.19
CA ARG A 150 32.37 2.50 17.46
C ARG A 150 31.48 2.07 18.63
N ASP A 151 30.44 1.30 18.38
CA ASP A 151 29.53 0.87 19.43
C ASP A 151 30.23 -0.15 20.37
N PRO A 152 30.05 -0.02 21.69
CA PRO A 152 30.64 -0.94 22.68
C PRO A 152 30.35 -2.41 22.43
N LEU A 153 29.19 -2.76 21.82
CA LEU A 153 28.85 -4.14 21.50
C LEU A 153 29.77 -4.73 20.44
N THR A 154 30.09 -3.96 19.39
CA THR A 154 31.01 -4.38 18.33
C THR A 154 32.41 -4.57 18.88
N MET A 155 32.86 -3.65 19.76
CA MET A 155 34.15 -3.76 20.44
C MET A 155 34.20 -4.99 21.37
N ALA A 156 33.13 -5.27 22.09
CA ALA A 156 33.01 -6.45 22.95
C ALA A 156 33.11 -7.76 22.15
N VAL A 157 32.44 -7.83 20.99
CA VAL A 157 32.56 -8.98 20.06
C VAL A 157 34.01 -9.16 19.61
N ALA A 158 34.67 -8.07 19.20
CA ALA A 158 36.07 -8.11 18.75
C ALA A 158 37.04 -8.54 19.87
N SER A 159 36.78 -8.13 21.12
CA SER A 159 37.61 -8.52 22.27
C SER A 159 37.56 -10.01 22.59
N GLY A 160 36.45 -10.68 22.23
CA GLY A 160 36.21 -12.08 22.55
C GLY A 160 36.11 -12.40 24.04
N GLN A 161 36.08 -11.41 24.93
CA GLN A 161 35.98 -11.61 26.38
C GLN A 161 34.52 -11.78 26.84
N PRO A 162 34.27 -12.42 28.00
CA PRO A 162 32.93 -12.45 28.57
C PRO A 162 32.53 -11.06 29.06
N VAL A 163 31.40 -10.55 28.56
CA VAL A 163 30.91 -9.21 28.89
C VAL A 163 29.51 -9.29 29.47
N THR A 164 29.20 -8.35 30.36
CA THR A 164 27.86 -8.15 30.92
C THR A 164 27.09 -7.18 30.03
N LEU A 165 25.95 -7.65 29.52
CA LEU A 165 25.01 -6.90 28.73
C LEU A 165 23.77 -6.58 29.56
N ILE A 166 23.22 -5.38 29.40
CA ILE A 166 21.89 -5.03 29.85
C ILE A 166 21.09 -4.63 28.63
N GLY A 167 19.91 -5.22 28.48
CA GLY A 167 19.05 -4.94 27.33
C GLY A 167 17.61 -5.32 27.58
N THR A 168 16.76 -4.92 26.66
CA THR A 168 15.33 -5.24 26.67
C THR A 168 15.02 -6.27 25.59
N VAL A 169 14.20 -7.27 25.93
CA VAL A 169 13.76 -8.31 24.99
C VAL A 169 12.94 -7.66 23.87
N SER A 170 13.47 -7.69 22.65
CA SER A 170 12.94 -6.97 21.49
C SER A 170 12.10 -7.84 20.56
N GLN A 171 12.07 -9.15 20.76
CA GLN A 171 11.15 -10.07 20.11
C GLN A 171 10.70 -11.13 21.09
N GLU A 172 9.46 -11.58 20.98
CA GLU A 172 8.95 -12.64 21.84
C GLU A 172 9.75 -13.93 21.60
N PRO A 173 10.24 -14.62 22.64
CA PRO A 173 11.08 -15.80 22.49
C PRO A 173 10.32 -16.93 21.80
N ARG A 174 10.84 -17.39 20.65
CA ARG A 174 10.22 -18.46 19.86
C ARG A 174 11.02 -19.75 19.92
N VAL A 175 10.33 -20.87 19.97
CA VAL A 175 10.95 -22.19 19.82
C VAL A 175 11.27 -22.43 18.36
N SER A 176 12.52 -22.76 18.07
CA SER A 176 12.95 -23.37 16.82
C SER A 176 13.36 -24.82 17.11
N ALA A 177 12.60 -25.76 16.55
CA ALA A 177 12.92 -27.18 16.67
C ALA A 177 14.14 -27.49 15.80
N THR A 178 15.26 -27.83 16.42
CA THR A 178 16.39 -28.46 15.73
C THR A 178 16.38 -29.94 16.08
N SER A 179 16.78 -30.82 15.15
CA SER A 179 16.78 -32.29 15.27
C SER A 179 17.51 -32.86 16.50
N ARG A 180 18.23 -32.03 17.27
CA ARG A 180 19.01 -32.42 18.45
C ARG A 180 18.74 -31.61 19.73
N SER A 181 17.95 -30.51 19.68
CA SER A 181 17.56 -29.73 20.88
C SER A 181 16.49 -28.66 20.57
N THR A 182 15.61 -28.34 21.52
CA THR A 182 14.82 -27.09 21.48
C THR A 182 15.74 -25.90 21.65
N LEU A 183 15.88 -25.10 20.60
CA LEU A 183 16.60 -23.83 20.60
C LEU A 183 15.57 -22.70 20.70
N VAL A 184 15.71 -21.82 21.67
CA VAL A 184 14.89 -20.60 21.74
C VAL A 184 15.64 -19.48 21.02
N ILE A 185 14.98 -18.79 20.10
CA ILE A 185 15.56 -17.65 19.38
C ILE A 185 14.80 -16.40 19.82
N THR A 186 15.52 -15.37 20.24
CA THR A 186 14.98 -14.04 20.50
C THR A 186 15.98 -12.96 20.09
N ALA A 187 15.54 -11.71 20.07
CA ALA A 187 16.38 -10.55 19.85
C ALA A 187 16.41 -9.68 21.11
N LEU A 188 17.57 -9.10 21.39
CA LEU A 188 17.81 -8.21 22.52
C LEU A 188 18.22 -6.83 21.98
N ASP A 189 17.45 -5.80 22.32
CA ASP A 189 17.88 -4.40 22.16
C ASP A 189 18.87 -4.12 23.30
N VAL A 190 20.16 -4.00 22.97
CA VAL A 190 21.22 -3.82 23.96
C VAL A 190 21.29 -2.36 24.35
N GLU A 191 21.00 -2.06 25.61
CA GLU A 191 21.07 -0.71 26.16
C GLU A 191 22.47 -0.40 26.66
N GLN A 192 23.13 -1.38 27.28
CA GLN A 192 24.46 -1.23 27.86
C GLN A 192 25.34 -2.46 27.70
N VAL A 193 26.63 -2.22 27.51
CA VAL A 193 27.70 -3.22 27.42
C VAL A 193 28.80 -2.81 28.38
N ALA A 194 29.05 -3.61 29.42
CA ALA A 194 30.00 -3.27 30.49
C ALA A 194 29.79 -1.85 31.09
N GLY A 195 28.53 -1.39 31.18
CA GLY A 195 28.17 -0.05 31.68
C GLY A 195 28.20 1.06 30.63
N CYS A 196 28.76 0.84 29.45
CA CYS A 196 28.73 1.79 28.33
C CYS A 196 27.43 1.67 27.54
N ALA A 197 26.83 2.79 27.15
CA ALA A 197 25.60 2.78 26.36
C ALA A 197 25.83 2.18 24.96
N SER A 198 24.91 1.33 24.51
CA SER A 198 24.86 0.74 23.17
C SER A 198 23.51 1.01 22.54
N ARG A 199 23.45 1.00 21.20
CA ARG A 199 22.21 1.11 20.42
C ARG A 199 21.99 -0.07 19.48
N LEU A 200 22.79 -1.11 19.62
CA LEU A 200 22.79 -2.25 18.71
C LEU A 200 21.94 -3.41 19.22
N ARG A 201 21.61 -4.32 18.30
CA ARG A 201 20.84 -5.52 18.57
C ARG A 201 21.72 -6.75 18.60
N ALA A 202 21.38 -7.69 19.48
CA ALA A 202 21.99 -9.00 19.55
C ALA A 202 20.92 -10.10 19.36
N THR A 203 21.25 -11.13 18.59
CA THR A 203 20.43 -12.34 18.49
C THR A 203 20.80 -13.27 19.65
N VAL A 204 19.80 -13.72 20.40
CA VAL A 204 19.98 -14.66 21.50
C VAL A 204 19.60 -16.06 21.05
N LEU A 205 20.55 -16.98 21.15
CA LEU A 205 20.33 -18.42 21.03
C LEU A 205 20.24 -18.99 22.44
N ALA A 206 19.02 -19.11 22.94
CA ALA A 206 18.70 -19.33 24.35
C ALA A 206 18.21 -20.74 24.67
N ASP A 207 18.24 -21.05 25.97
CA ASP A 207 17.62 -22.22 26.59
C ASP A 207 16.15 -21.94 26.97
N LYS A 208 15.41 -22.98 27.39
CA LYS A 208 13.98 -22.90 27.74
C LYS A 208 13.63 -21.83 28.79
N GLN A 209 14.57 -21.45 29.66
CA GLN A 209 14.38 -20.39 30.66
C GLN A 209 14.02 -19.03 30.05
N TRP A 210 14.38 -18.79 28.78
CA TRP A 210 14.01 -17.56 28.09
C TRP A 210 12.57 -17.56 27.60
N LEU A 211 11.93 -18.73 27.49
CA LEU A 211 10.57 -18.85 26.95
C LEU A 211 9.52 -18.14 27.81
N SER A 212 9.78 -18.02 29.12
CA SER A 212 8.89 -17.31 30.04
C SER A 212 9.05 -15.79 30.02
N LEU A 213 10.02 -15.26 29.26
CA LEU A 213 10.24 -13.82 29.19
C LEU A 213 9.30 -13.19 28.17
N SER A 214 8.53 -12.21 28.61
CA SER A 214 7.70 -11.42 27.71
C SER A 214 8.52 -10.33 27.02
N MET A 215 8.04 -9.90 25.85
CA MET A 215 8.58 -8.75 25.14
C MET A 215 8.61 -7.50 26.04
N GLY A 216 9.71 -6.75 26.00
CA GLY A 216 9.94 -5.55 26.83
C GLY A 216 10.55 -5.82 28.20
N THR A 217 10.72 -7.09 28.59
CA THR A 217 11.41 -7.45 29.84
C THR A 217 12.86 -6.99 29.79
N ARG A 218 13.34 -6.35 30.86
CA ARG A 218 14.73 -5.90 30.97
C ARG A 218 15.56 -6.99 31.62
N VAL A 219 16.60 -7.42 30.94
CA VAL A 219 17.45 -8.54 31.34
C VAL A 219 18.92 -8.14 31.37
N GLN A 220 19.63 -8.72 32.32
CA GLN A 220 21.08 -8.70 32.40
C GLN A 220 21.61 -10.07 31.95
N VAL A 221 22.55 -10.06 31.03
CA VAL A 221 23.11 -11.26 30.41
C VAL A 221 24.63 -11.21 30.50
N ARG A 222 25.25 -12.21 31.12
CA ARG A 222 26.72 -12.34 31.12
C ARG A 222 27.13 -13.48 30.20
N THR A 223 27.84 -13.16 29.13
CA THR A 223 28.23 -14.15 28.11
C THR A 223 29.41 -13.70 27.28
N ARG A 224 30.06 -14.66 26.62
CA ARG A 224 30.96 -14.41 25.49
C ARG A 224 30.13 -14.23 24.22
N LEU A 225 30.40 -13.18 23.46
CA LEU A 225 29.67 -12.87 22.22
C LEU A 225 30.35 -13.53 21.02
N ARG A 226 29.54 -13.92 20.03
CA ARG A 226 30.03 -14.34 18.71
C ARG A 226 29.66 -13.29 17.66
N PRO A 227 30.52 -13.06 16.66
CA PRO A 227 30.17 -12.20 15.54
C PRO A 227 29.03 -12.82 14.71
N THR A 228 28.19 -11.96 14.15
CA THR A 228 27.23 -12.33 13.09
C THR A 228 27.90 -12.26 11.72
N ASP A 229 27.30 -12.92 10.73
CA ASP A 229 27.71 -12.74 9.34
C ASP A 229 27.59 -11.27 8.92
N PRO A 230 28.48 -10.79 8.04
CA PRO A 230 28.39 -9.44 7.52
C PRO A 230 27.05 -9.17 6.81
N GLY A 231 26.60 -7.92 6.90
CA GLY A 231 25.32 -7.50 6.37
C GLY A 231 24.08 -7.92 7.18
N ARG A 232 24.23 -8.62 8.31
CA ARG A 232 23.14 -8.84 9.28
C ARG A 232 22.86 -7.57 10.09
N ALA A 233 21.59 -7.32 10.38
CA ALA A 233 21.17 -6.18 11.20
C ALA A 233 21.65 -6.33 12.65
N GLU A 234 21.57 -7.54 13.20
CA GLU A 234 22.13 -7.87 14.50
C GLU A 234 23.66 -7.93 14.43
N THR A 235 24.32 -7.54 15.51
CA THR A 235 25.79 -7.41 15.57
C THR A 235 26.47 -8.54 16.31
N ALA A 236 25.76 -9.17 17.24
CA ALA A 236 26.29 -10.21 18.08
C ALA A 236 25.29 -11.37 18.21
N ILE A 237 25.83 -12.58 18.32
CA ILE A 237 25.10 -13.77 18.74
C ILE A 237 25.46 -14.07 20.19
N ILE A 238 24.45 -14.10 21.05
CA ILE A 238 24.55 -14.59 22.42
C ILE A 238 24.33 -16.11 22.37
N PRO A 239 25.35 -16.94 22.70
CA PRO A 239 25.26 -18.39 22.62
C PRO A 239 24.40 -18.98 23.75
N LYS A 240 24.05 -20.27 23.60
CA LYS A 240 23.37 -21.07 24.64
C LYS A 240 24.20 -21.07 25.94
N ARG A 241 23.52 -21.13 27.10
CA ARG A 241 24.11 -21.03 28.46
C ARG A 241 24.60 -19.65 28.91
N ALA A 242 24.09 -18.58 28.32
CA ALA A 242 24.31 -17.24 28.86
C ALA A 242 23.65 -17.08 30.24
N GLY A 243 24.37 -16.52 31.21
CA GLY A 243 23.80 -16.27 32.55
C GLY A 243 22.73 -15.19 32.46
N LEU A 244 21.48 -15.54 32.76
CA LEU A 244 20.31 -14.66 32.66
C LEU A 244 19.89 -14.19 34.05
N LYS A 245 19.75 -12.88 34.23
CA LYS A 245 19.12 -12.26 35.40
C LYS A 245 18.07 -11.26 34.94
N VAL A 246 16.83 -11.47 35.36
CA VAL A 246 15.74 -10.51 35.08
C VAL A 246 15.90 -9.31 36.01
N LEU A 247 15.96 -8.10 35.43
CA LEU A 247 16.10 -6.85 36.19
C LEU A 247 14.74 -6.25 36.48
N SER A 248 13.88 -6.15 35.47
CA SER A 248 12.53 -5.58 35.63
C SER A 248 11.54 -6.14 34.61
N PRO A 249 10.25 -6.23 34.97
CA PRO A 249 9.18 -6.54 34.02
C PRO A 249 9.04 -5.44 32.95
N PRO A 250 8.28 -5.68 31.86
CA PRO A 250 8.08 -4.68 30.82
C PRO A 250 7.34 -3.44 31.36
N THR A 251 7.93 -2.27 31.19
CA THR A 251 7.40 -0.97 31.65
C THR A 251 7.07 -0.03 30.49
N GLY A 252 6.28 1.02 30.76
CA GLY A 252 5.95 2.07 29.80
C GLY A 252 5.07 1.58 28.65
N VAL A 253 5.30 2.12 27.44
CA VAL A 253 4.52 1.77 26.24
C VAL A 253 4.63 0.29 25.91
N LEU A 254 5.83 -0.30 26.03
CA LEU A 254 6.03 -1.73 25.78
C LEU A 254 5.27 -2.58 26.82
N GLY A 255 5.27 -2.17 28.10
CA GLY A 255 4.45 -2.81 29.13
C GLY A 255 2.95 -2.79 28.81
N ALA A 256 2.42 -1.65 28.36
CA ALA A 256 1.03 -1.53 27.96
C ALA A 256 0.69 -2.43 26.76
N VAL A 257 1.54 -2.46 25.73
CA VAL A 257 1.37 -3.32 24.54
C VAL A 257 1.42 -4.80 24.91
N THR A 258 2.38 -5.20 25.73
CA THR A 258 2.49 -6.58 26.24
C THR A 258 1.26 -6.96 27.10
N GLY A 259 0.73 -6.00 27.88
CA GLY A 259 -0.51 -6.18 28.63
C GLY A 259 -1.73 -6.42 27.72
N ILE A 260 -1.85 -5.68 26.63
CA ILE A 260 -2.93 -5.86 25.64
C ILE A 260 -2.81 -7.23 24.94
N ARG A 261 -1.60 -7.60 24.49
CA ARG A 261 -1.33 -8.89 23.83
C ARG A 261 -1.64 -10.08 24.72
N SER A 262 -1.04 -10.11 25.91
CA SER A 262 -1.28 -11.16 26.91
C SER A 262 -2.74 -11.19 27.37
N GLY A 263 -3.38 -10.03 27.45
CA GLY A 263 -4.80 -9.90 27.73
C GLY A 263 -5.68 -10.56 26.66
N LEU A 264 -5.43 -10.29 25.38
CA LEU A 264 -6.16 -10.92 24.27
C LEU A 264 -5.96 -12.43 24.29
N ALA A 265 -4.72 -12.89 24.47
CA ALA A 265 -4.42 -14.32 24.59
C ALA A 265 -5.19 -14.98 25.75
N ARG A 266 -5.35 -14.30 26.90
CA ARG A 266 -6.19 -14.78 28.01
C ARG A 266 -7.68 -14.77 27.67
N ALA A 267 -8.19 -13.72 27.05
CA ALA A 267 -9.60 -13.59 26.67
C ALA A 267 -10.05 -14.72 25.73
N VAL A 268 -9.16 -15.17 24.85
CA VAL A 268 -9.40 -16.25 23.90
C VAL A 268 -9.08 -17.63 24.51
N GLY A 269 -8.53 -17.67 25.72
CA GLY A 269 -8.16 -18.91 26.42
C GLY A 269 -6.95 -19.62 25.80
N ALA A 270 -5.99 -18.86 25.25
CA ALA A 270 -4.79 -19.37 24.58
C ALA A 270 -3.64 -19.73 25.56
N GLN A 271 -3.58 -19.13 26.75
CA GLN A 271 -2.45 -19.32 27.69
C GLN A 271 -2.36 -20.70 28.34
N GLY A 272 -3.43 -21.51 28.29
CA GLY A 272 -3.44 -22.90 28.80
C GLY A 272 -3.21 -23.97 27.72
N ALA A 273 -3.23 -23.62 26.44
CA ALA A 273 -3.16 -24.57 25.33
C ALA A 273 -1.73 -25.00 24.97
N ALA A 274 -0.70 -24.28 25.45
CA ALA A 274 0.69 -24.48 25.04
C ALA A 274 1.45 -25.57 25.84
N GLY A 275 0.83 -26.20 26.85
CA GLY A 275 1.55 -27.12 27.76
C GLY A 275 0.77 -28.32 28.30
N ALA A 276 -0.56 -28.36 28.17
CA ALA A 276 -1.38 -29.50 28.55
C ALA A 276 -2.22 -29.93 27.34
N GLY A 277 -2.31 -31.23 27.09
CA GLY A 277 -2.96 -31.85 25.93
C GLY A 277 -4.20 -31.09 25.45
N GLU A 278 -4.17 -30.74 24.17
CA GLU A 278 -5.10 -29.86 23.47
C GLU A 278 -6.44 -30.55 23.15
N GLU A 279 -7.07 -31.19 24.14
CA GLU A 279 -8.25 -32.05 23.90
C GLU A 279 -9.57 -31.52 24.50
N THR A 280 -9.56 -30.49 25.36
CA THR A 280 -10.76 -30.15 26.15
C THR A 280 -11.54 -28.91 25.66
N GLY A 281 -11.50 -28.58 24.36
CA GLY A 281 -12.17 -27.38 23.84
C GLY A 281 -12.98 -27.61 22.56
N PHE A 282 -14.06 -26.83 22.39
CA PHE A 282 -14.88 -26.80 21.15
C PHE A 282 -14.10 -26.34 19.90
N TRP A 283 -12.97 -25.66 20.07
CA TRP A 283 -12.18 -25.09 18.98
C TRP A 283 -11.03 -26.02 18.59
N PRO A 284 -10.66 -26.13 17.30
CA PRO A 284 -9.58 -26.99 16.87
C PRO A 284 -8.23 -26.54 17.45
N PRO A 285 -7.27 -27.48 17.59
CA PRO A 285 -5.90 -27.21 18.01
C PRO A 285 -5.28 -26.01 17.29
N GLY A 286 -4.70 -25.07 18.04
CA GLY A 286 -4.03 -23.88 17.53
C GLY A 286 -4.92 -22.70 17.17
N ALA A 287 -6.24 -22.86 17.04
CA ALA A 287 -7.14 -21.76 16.64
C ALA A 287 -7.15 -20.60 17.65
N ARG A 288 -7.15 -20.91 18.95
CA ARG A 288 -7.11 -19.90 20.03
C ARG A 288 -5.82 -19.09 20.01
N VAL A 289 -4.71 -19.77 19.75
CA VAL A 289 -3.37 -19.16 19.70
C VAL A 289 -3.17 -18.38 18.40
N LEU A 290 -3.86 -18.76 17.33
CA LEU A 290 -3.82 -18.06 16.05
C LEU A 290 -4.49 -16.68 16.11
N VAL A 291 -5.46 -16.44 17.00
CA VAL A 291 -6.15 -15.13 17.11
C VAL A 291 -5.18 -13.99 17.47
N PRO A 292 -4.37 -14.05 18.55
CA PRO A 292 -3.31 -13.07 18.78
C PRO A 292 -2.30 -12.97 17.64
N GLY A 293 -1.99 -14.10 16.99
CA GLY A 293 -1.13 -14.17 15.80
C GLY A 293 -1.63 -13.27 14.67
N VAL A 294 -2.86 -13.47 14.22
CA VAL A 294 -3.46 -12.70 13.12
C VAL A 294 -3.75 -11.26 13.53
N ALA A 295 -4.29 -11.02 14.73
CA ALA A 295 -4.71 -9.68 15.13
C ALA A 295 -3.56 -8.75 15.53
N LEU A 296 -2.56 -9.27 16.23
CA LEU A 296 -1.49 -8.48 16.86
C LEU A 296 -0.09 -8.88 16.39
N GLY A 297 0.06 -9.92 15.57
CA GLY A 297 1.35 -10.42 15.11
C GLY A 297 2.04 -11.35 16.07
N ASP A 298 1.28 -11.92 16.99
CA ASP A 298 1.82 -12.67 18.10
C ASP A 298 1.72 -14.18 17.87
N ASP A 299 2.67 -14.73 17.10
CA ASP A 299 2.66 -16.12 16.63
C ASP A 299 3.66 -17.05 17.36
N HIS A 300 4.30 -16.55 18.43
CA HIS A 300 5.33 -17.29 19.15
C HIS A 300 4.82 -18.60 19.75
N ALA A 301 3.58 -18.59 20.24
CA ALA A 301 2.93 -19.73 20.90
C ALA A 301 2.26 -20.70 19.92
N LEU A 302 2.25 -20.42 18.61
CA LEU A 302 1.57 -21.27 17.63
C LEU A 302 2.17 -22.69 17.62
N PRO A 303 1.34 -23.75 17.70
CA PRO A 303 1.82 -25.13 17.64
C PRO A 303 2.67 -25.40 16.40
N ALA A 304 3.71 -26.22 16.54
CA ALA A 304 4.67 -26.49 15.47
C ALA A 304 4.00 -27.09 14.22
N GLN A 305 2.99 -27.96 14.41
CA GLN A 305 2.25 -28.56 13.30
C GLN A 305 1.43 -27.53 12.53
N VAL A 306 0.62 -26.70 13.21
CA VAL A 306 -0.16 -25.64 12.56
C VAL A 306 0.74 -24.65 11.84
N ARG A 307 1.92 -24.34 12.42
CA ARG A 307 2.92 -23.47 11.78
C ARG A 307 3.47 -24.11 10.50
N GLU A 308 3.76 -25.41 10.51
CA GLU A 308 4.26 -26.12 9.33
C GLU A 308 3.16 -26.25 8.26
N ASP A 309 1.93 -26.58 8.64
CA ASP A 309 0.79 -26.62 7.71
C ASP A 309 0.61 -25.27 7.02
N MET A 310 0.59 -24.17 7.78
CA MET A 310 0.52 -22.81 7.23
C MET A 310 1.72 -22.47 6.36
N ARG A 311 2.92 -22.99 6.66
CA ARG A 311 4.12 -22.79 5.84
C ARG A 311 4.03 -23.52 4.51
N ILE A 312 3.56 -24.78 4.51
CA ILE A 312 3.34 -25.61 3.32
C ILE A 312 2.41 -24.90 2.33
N VAL A 313 1.28 -24.35 2.81
CA VAL A 313 0.30 -23.67 1.97
C VAL A 313 0.53 -22.15 1.83
N SER A 314 1.72 -21.67 2.24
CA SER A 314 2.14 -20.26 2.13
C SER A 314 1.23 -19.24 2.84
N MET A 315 0.57 -19.64 3.93
CA MET A 315 -0.33 -18.81 4.76
C MET A 315 0.39 -18.09 5.92
N THR A 316 1.70 -18.26 6.12
CA THR A 316 2.46 -17.62 7.21
C THR A 316 2.40 -16.08 7.20
N HIS A 317 2.13 -15.47 6.04
CA HIS A 317 1.97 -14.02 5.93
C HIS A 317 0.70 -13.48 6.61
N LEU A 318 -0.23 -14.36 7.02
CA LEU A 318 -1.43 -13.99 7.76
C LEU A 318 -1.14 -13.78 9.25
N THR A 319 -0.12 -14.43 9.81
CA THR A 319 0.29 -14.25 11.22
C THR A 319 1.39 -13.20 11.38
N ALA A 320 2.22 -13.00 10.36
CA ALA A 320 3.13 -11.87 10.31
C ALA A 320 2.33 -10.62 9.91
N VAL A 321 1.85 -9.80 10.87
CA VAL A 321 0.97 -8.64 10.59
C VAL A 321 1.39 -7.93 9.32
N SER A 322 0.57 -8.15 8.30
CA SER A 322 0.88 -7.77 6.93
C SER A 322 0.35 -6.37 6.66
N GLY A 323 0.84 -5.74 5.59
CA GLY A 323 0.34 -4.42 5.19
C GLY A 323 -1.15 -4.37 4.87
N GLN A 324 -1.79 -5.52 4.63
CA GLN A 324 -3.24 -5.63 4.49
C GLN A 324 -3.97 -5.30 5.79
N HIS A 325 -3.47 -5.73 6.95
CA HIS A 325 -4.07 -5.43 8.26
C HIS A 325 -4.07 -3.90 8.48
N VAL A 326 -2.92 -3.26 8.22
CA VAL A 326 -2.75 -1.81 8.31
C VAL A 326 -3.65 -1.09 7.29
N ALA A 327 -3.74 -1.58 6.05
CA ALA A 327 -4.56 -0.98 5.01
C ALA A 327 -6.06 -1.07 5.34
N ILE A 328 -6.53 -2.19 5.89
CA ILE A 328 -7.92 -2.40 6.30
C ILE A 328 -8.27 -1.43 7.44
N VAL A 329 -7.47 -1.41 8.51
CA VAL A 329 -7.72 -0.56 9.69
C VAL A 329 -7.69 0.92 9.30
N LEU A 330 -6.66 1.33 8.54
CA LEU A 330 -6.55 2.71 8.07
C LEU A 330 -7.69 3.07 7.10
N GLY A 331 -8.06 2.17 6.18
CA GLY A 331 -9.15 2.37 5.23
C GLY A 331 -10.50 2.52 5.92
N LEU A 332 -10.84 1.64 6.86
CA LEU A 332 -12.07 1.68 7.65
C LEU A 332 -12.11 2.93 8.53
N GLY A 333 -11.01 3.26 9.20
CA GLY A 333 -10.89 4.47 10.02
C GLY A 333 -11.09 5.74 9.19
N LEU A 334 -10.43 5.84 8.03
CA LEU A 334 -10.60 6.99 7.13
C LEU A 334 -12.03 7.07 6.54
N ALA A 335 -12.69 5.93 6.29
CA ALA A 335 -14.07 5.89 5.83
C ALA A 335 -15.04 6.39 6.92
N ALA A 336 -14.88 5.94 8.16
CA ALA A 336 -15.65 6.42 9.31
C ALA A 336 -15.46 7.92 9.55
N LEU A 337 -14.25 8.43 9.32
CA LEU A 337 -13.90 9.85 9.38
C LEU A 337 -14.28 10.62 8.12
N GLY A 338 -15.07 10.04 7.21
CA GLY A 338 -15.42 10.62 5.91
C GLY A 338 -16.16 11.95 5.99
N VAL A 339 -16.85 12.21 7.11
CA VAL A 339 -17.59 13.46 7.37
C VAL A 339 -16.69 14.63 7.80
N LEU A 340 -15.44 14.36 8.18
CA LEU A 340 -14.51 15.40 8.65
C LEU A 340 -13.79 16.10 7.48
N PRO A 341 -13.37 17.38 7.68
CA PRO A 341 -12.52 18.07 6.73
C PRO A 341 -11.23 17.30 6.44
N ARG A 342 -10.75 17.40 5.20
CA ARG A 342 -9.57 16.71 4.65
C ARG A 342 -8.34 16.71 5.57
N ARG A 343 -8.07 17.83 6.24
CA ARG A 343 -6.92 18.00 7.15
C ARG A 343 -7.09 17.19 8.43
N TRP A 344 -8.27 17.23 9.04
CA TRP A 344 -8.57 16.45 10.25
C TRP A 344 -8.58 14.95 9.96
N ARG A 345 -9.13 14.55 8.82
CA ARG A 345 -9.11 13.15 8.39
C ARG A 345 -7.68 12.63 8.21
N ALA A 346 -6.79 13.43 7.63
CA ALA A 346 -5.38 13.07 7.51
C ALA A 346 -4.65 13.02 8.86
N LEU A 347 -4.93 13.98 9.75
CA LEU A 347 -4.36 14.01 11.11
C LEU A 347 -4.80 12.78 11.93
N LEU A 348 -6.10 12.52 12.00
CA LEU A 348 -6.66 11.36 12.70
C LEU A 348 -6.21 10.04 12.07
N GLY A 349 -6.10 9.99 10.73
CA GLY A 349 -5.51 8.85 10.03
C GLY A 349 -4.05 8.62 10.40
N ALA A 350 -3.25 9.69 10.56
CA ALA A 350 -1.86 9.59 11.01
C ALA A 350 -1.79 9.11 12.46
N VAL A 351 -2.63 9.62 13.36
CA VAL A 351 -2.73 9.16 14.75
C VAL A 351 -3.11 7.68 14.81
N LEU A 352 -4.13 7.25 14.05
CA LEU A 352 -4.55 5.85 13.97
C LEU A 352 -3.41 4.95 13.46
N LEU A 353 -2.71 5.40 12.42
CA LEU A 353 -1.58 4.66 11.86
C LEU A 353 -0.44 4.52 12.88
N THR A 354 -0.07 5.61 13.56
CA THR A 354 0.97 5.59 14.60
C THR A 354 0.57 4.70 15.77
N ALA A 355 -0.68 4.77 16.23
CA ALA A 355 -1.20 3.91 17.29
C ALA A 355 -1.13 2.43 16.89
N LEU A 356 -1.50 2.09 15.65
CA LEU A 356 -1.43 0.73 15.14
C LEU A 356 0.02 0.22 15.06
N VAL A 357 0.96 1.05 14.59
CA VAL A 357 2.39 0.70 14.52
C VAL A 357 2.97 0.46 15.93
N ILE A 358 2.56 1.25 16.92
CA ILE A 358 2.98 1.06 18.32
C ILE A 358 2.39 -0.24 18.86
N LEU A 359 1.11 -0.49 18.63
CA LEU A 359 0.40 -1.67 19.16
C LEU A 359 0.91 -2.99 18.58
N VAL A 360 1.17 -3.03 17.27
CA VAL A 360 1.69 -4.21 16.58
C VAL A 360 3.22 -4.34 16.72
N ARG A 361 3.89 -3.29 17.22
CA ARG A 361 5.34 -3.05 17.18
C ARG A 361 5.83 -2.78 15.74
N PRO A 362 6.82 -1.88 15.57
CA PRO A 362 7.54 -1.74 14.31
C PRO A 362 8.26 -3.05 13.94
N SER A 363 7.67 -3.81 13.03
CA SER A 363 8.32 -4.86 12.24
C SER A 363 8.59 -4.32 10.82
N GLY A 364 9.50 -4.94 10.07
CA GLY A 364 9.79 -4.50 8.69
C GLY A 364 8.52 -4.42 7.82
N SER A 365 7.58 -5.35 8.00
CA SER A 365 6.29 -5.38 7.27
C SER A 365 5.36 -4.23 7.65
N VAL A 366 5.23 -3.97 8.94
CA VAL A 366 4.39 -2.89 9.47
C VAL A 366 4.95 -1.53 9.08
N LEU A 367 6.28 -1.36 9.11
CA LEU A 367 6.94 -0.13 8.68
C LEU A 367 6.70 0.15 7.19
N ARG A 368 6.76 -0.87 6.32
CA ARG A 368 6.40 -0.75 4.90
C ARG A 368 4.95 -0.32 4.69
N ALA A 369 4.03 -0.95 5.42
CA ALA A 369 2.63 -0.57 5.35
C ALA A 369 2.39 0.86 5.86
N ALA A 370 3.10 1.25 6.92
CA ALA A 370 3.03 2.58 7.50
C ALA A 370 3.60 3.66 6.56
N THR A 371 4.71 3.40 5.86
CA THR A 371 5.24 4.36 4.89
C THR A 371 4.30 4.52 3.70
N MET A 372 3.74 3.43 3.17
CA MET A 372 2.72 3.50 2.11
C MET A 372 1.45 4.23 2.58
N GLY A 373 0.99 3.93 3.80
CA GLY A 373 -0.14 4.61 4.44
C GLY A 373 0.11 6.11 4.64
N ALA A 374 1.31 6.50 5.08
CA ALA A 374 1.71 7.90 5.23
C ALA A 374 1.73 8.63 3.88
N VAL A 375 2.28 8.00 2.82
CA VAL A 375 2.24 8.58 1.46
C VAL A 375 0.80 8.74 0.97
N MET A 376 -0.07 7.77 1.24
CA MET A 376 -1.49 7.87 0.93
C MET A 376 -2.15 9.04 1.69
N LEU A 377 -1.88 9.19 2.99
CA LEU A 377 -2.38 10.29 3.81
C LEU A 377 -1.89 11.65 3.30
N LEU A 378 -0.64 11.76 2.85
CA LEU A 378 -0.12 12.96 2.19
C LEU A 378 -0.86 13.26 0.88
N GLY A 379 -1.16 12.24 0.07
CA GLY A 379 -2.05 12.38 -1.09
C GLY A 379 -3.45 12.88 -0.69
N VAL A 380 -3.98 12.32 0.40
CA VAL A 380 -5.22 12.78 1.04
C VAL A 380 -5.09 14.20 1.58
N VAL A 381 -3.94 14.79 1.85
CA VAL A 381 -3.81 16.24 2.14
C VAL A 381 -3.67 17.06 0.85
N ALA A 382 -2.94 16.54 -0.14
CA ALA A 382 -2.45 17.29 -1.30
C ALA A 382 -3.43 17.51 -2.47
N GLY A 383 -4.67 17.04 -2.38
CA GLY A 383 -5.61 17.07 -3.51
C GLY A 383 -5.65 15.78 -4.34
N ARG A 384 -4.66 14.90 -4.19
CA ARG A 384 -4.26 14.00 -5.27
C ARG A 384 -4.59 12.54 -4.96
N ARG A 385 -5.00 11.80 -5.99
CA ARG A 385 -5.00 10.34 -5.94
C ARG A 385 -3.53 9.88 -5.95
N ALA A 386 -3.12 9.11 -4.96
CA ALA A 386 -1.78 8.55 -4.93
C ALA A 386 -1.66 7.51 -6.05
N ALA A 387 -0.66 7.65 -6.92
CA ALA A 387 -0.26 6.58 -7.81
C ALA A 387 0.50 5.54 -6.98
N SER A 388 0.06 4.28 -7.04
CA SER A 388 0.57 3.20 -6.18
C SER A 388 2.06 2.88 -6.42
N VAL A 389 2.53 2.95 -7.68
CA VAL A 389 3.93 2.63 -8.01
C VAL A 389 4.92 3.68 -7.51
N PRO A 390 4.73 5.00 -7.74
CA PRO A 390 5.57 6.01 -7.11
C PRO A 390 5.55 5.96 -5.59
N ALA A 391 4.39 5.66 -4.98
CA ALA A 391 4.28 5.52 -3.53
C ALA A 391 5.11 4.35 -3.00
N LEU A 392 5.09 3.20 -3.68
CA LEU A 392 5.93 2.04 -3.37
C LEU A 392 7.43 2.39 -3.48
N CYS A 393 7.84 3.04 -4.57
CA CYS A 393 9.24 3.41 -4.78
C CYS A 393 9.72 4.43 -3.73
N ALA A 394 8.91 5.46 -3.44
CA ALA A 394 9.22 6.44 -2.41
C ALA A 394 9.30 5.79 -1.02
N GLY A 395 8.36 4.88 -0.69
CA GLY A 395 8.38 4.12 0.56
C GLY A 395 9.63 3.27 0.71
N ALA A 396 10.05 2.57 -0.36
CA ALA A 396 11.28 1.78 -0.37
C ALA A 396 12.53 2.66 -0.15
N ILE A 397 12.62 3.81 -0.83
CA ILE A 397 13.74 4.76 -0.65
C ILE A 397 13.79 5.27 0.79
N VAL A 398 12.66 5.72 1.35
CA VAL A 398 12.60 6.24 2.72
C VAL A 398 12.99 5.17 3.74
N LEU A 399 12.55 3.93 3.57
CA LEU A 399 12.91 2.84 4.48
C LEU A 399 14.39 2.50 4.44
N LEU A 400 14.99 2.48 3.24
CA LEU A 400 16.42 2.25 3.08
C LEU A 400 17.28 3.40 3.64
N LEU A 401 16.74 4.62 3.66
CA LEU A 401 17.39 5.76 4.32
C LEU A 401 17.24 5.71 5.85
N ILE A 402 16.20 5.10 6.39
CA ILE A 402 16.03 4.95 7.85
C ILE A 402 16.87 3.79 8.38
N ASP A 403 16.85 2.66 7.68
CA ASP A 403 17.57 1.46 8.04
C ASP A 403 18.08 0.74 6.77
N PRO A 404 19.36 0.92 6.41
CA PRO A 404 19.92 0.34 5.19
C PRO A 404 20.03 -1.18 5.26
N TRP A 405 20.01 -1.81 6.44
CA TRP A 405 20.05 -3.27 6.56
C TRP A 405 18.81 -3.97 5.98
N GLN A 406 17.69 -3.24 5.85
CA GLN A 406 16.48 -3.75 5.20
C GLN A 406 16.73 -4.17 3.75
N SER A 407 17.77 -3.65 3.07
CA SER A 407 18.11 -4.07 1.70
C SER A 407 18.45 -5.56 1.59
N ARG A 408 18.89 -6.19 2.69
CA ARG A 408 19.25 -7.62 2.75
C ARG A 408 18.21 -8.46 3.49
N ASP A 409 17.12 -7.85 3.95
CA ASP A 409 16.01 -8.55 4.59
C ASP A 409 15.07 -9.16 3.54
N TYR A 410 14.89 -10.47 3.59
CA TYR A 410 13.94 -11.18 2.73
C TYR A 410 12.50 -10.69 2.94
N GLY A 411 12.12 -10.31 4.17
CA GLY A 411 10.80 -9.77 4.44
C GLY A 411 10.54 -8.47 3.68
N PHE A 412 11.53 -7.57 3.64
CA PHE A 412 11.49 -6.35 2.83
C PHE A 412 11.38 -6.67 1.34
N ALA A 413 12.23 -7.58 0.85
CA ALA A 413 12.25 -7.96 -0.55
C ALA A 413 10.90 -8.54 -1.02
N LEU A 414 10.39 -9.54 -0.30
CA LEU A 414 9.10 -10.20 -0.59
C LEU A 414 7.95 -9.19 -0.62
N SER A 415 7.91 -8.23 0.30
CA SER A 415 6.82 -7.26 0.35
C SER A 415 6.86 -6.23 -0.78
N VAL A 416 8.05 -5.73 -1.16
CA VAL A 416 8.17 -4.80 -2.28
C VAL A 416 7.83 -5.51 -3.59
N VAL A 417 8.33 -6.73 -3.79
CA VAL A 417 8.06 -7.54 -4.98
C VAL A 417 6.59 -7.96 -5.05
N ALA A 418 5.98 -8.40 -3.96
CA ALA A 418 4.55 -8.70 -3.89
C ALA A 418 3.69 -7.49 -4.27
N THR A 419 3.97 -6.33 -3.68
CA THR A 419 3.20 -5.10 -3.93
C THR A 419 3.38 -4.63 -5.38
N ALA A 420 4.61 -4.67 -5.91
CA ALA A 420 4.88 -4.35 -7.31
C ALA A 420 4.14 -5.31 -8.26
N GLY A 421 4.25 -6.62 -8.00
CA GLY A 421 3.56 -7.68 -8.73
C GLY A 421 2.05 -7.46 -8.75
N ILE A 422 1.43 -7.28 -7.59
CA ILE A 422 -0.02 -7.02 -7.46
C ILE A 422 -0.43 -5.77 -8.21
N VAL A 423 0.26 -4.64 -8.03
CA VAL A 423 -0.11 -3.36 -8.64
C VAL A 423 -0.04 -3.42 -10.16
N ILE A 424 0.94 -4.16 -10.70
CA ILE A 424 1.19 -4.28 -12.14
C ILE A 424 0.33 -5.39 -12.76
N GLY A 425 0.23 -6.55 -12.09
CA GLY A 425 -0.25 -7.81 -12.63
C GLY A 425 -1.70 -8.17 -12.27
N SER A 426 -2.25 -7.68 -11.16
CA SER A 426 -3.60 -8.09 -10.72
C SER A 426 -4.69 -7.77 -11.74
N LYS A 427 -4.69 -6.56 -12.32
CA LYS A 427 -5.66 -6.13 -13.33
C LYS A 427 -5.61 -6.96 -14.62
N PRO A 428 -4.47 -7.10 -15.32
CA PRO A 428 -4.43 -7.89 -16.56
C PRO A 428 -4.79 -9.36 -16.32
N VAL A 429 -4.35 -9.95 -15.20
CA VAL A 429 -4.69 -11.33 -14.84
C VAL A 429 -6.18 -11.49 -14.56
N ALA A 430 -6.78 -10.59 -13.76
CA ALA A 430 -8.22 -10.62 -13.49
C ALA A 430 -9.06 -10.46 -14.78
N VAL A 431 -8.65 -9.60 -15.71
CA VAL A 431 -9.31 -9.47 -17.02
C VAL A 431 -9.23 -10.76 -17.83
N HIS A 432 -8.07 -11.41 -17.85
CA HIS A 432 -7.92 -12.68 -18.54
C HIS A 432 -8.80 -13.77 -17.93
N LEU A 433 -8.77 -13.89 -16.60
CA LEU A 433 -9.51 -14.91 -15.87
C LEU A 433 -11.03 -14.67 -15.92
N SER A 434 -11.46 -13.41 -16.07
CA SER A 434 -12.87 -13.04 -16.25
C SER A 434 -13.50 -13.54 -17.56
N ARG A 435 -12.69 -14.10 -18.48
CA ARG A 435 -13.19 -14.79 -19.68
C ARG A 435 -13.80 -16.16 -19.36
N ARG A 436 -13.44 -16.75 -18.22
CA ARG A 436 -13.89 -18.09 -17.78
C ARG A 436 -14.61 -18.06 -16.43
N LEU A 437 -14.32 -17.07 -15.59
CA LEU A 437 -14.89 -16.92 -14.25
C LEU A 437 -15.68 -15.61 -14.11
N PRO A 438 -16.64 -15.52 -13.17
CA PRO A 438 -17.28 -14.24 -12.86
C PRO A 438 -16.26 -13.22 -12.35
N ARG A 439 -16.50 -11.92 -12.60
CA ARG A 439 -15.52 -10.85 -12.38
C ARG A 439 -15.01 -10.77 -10.93
N TRP A 440 -15.87 -11.06 -9.96
CA TRP A 440 -15.50 -11.05 -8.54
C TRP A 440 -14.52 -12.19 -8.22
N LEU A 441 -14.78 -13.40 -8.72
CA LEU A 441 -13.91 -14.56 -8.51
C LEU A 441 -12.60 -14.42 -9.29
N ALA A 442 -12.65 -13.86 -10.49
CA ALA A 442 -11.47 -13.57 -11.28
C ALA A 442 -10.52 -12.59 -10.58
N ALA A 443 -11.06 -11.58 -9.89
CA ALA A 443 -10.27 -10.67 -9.06
C ALA A 443 -9.73 -11.36 -7.80
N ALA A 444 -10.56 -12.15 -7.13
CA ALA A 444 -10.20 -12.85 -5.90
C ALA A 444 -9.12 -13.92 -6.12
N VAL A 445 -9.13 -14.63 -7.25
CA VAL A 445 -8.08 -15.60 -7.63
C VAL A 445 -6.86 -14.90 -8.22
N GLY A 446 -7.07 -13.84 -9.01
CA GLY A 446 -5.98 -13.14 -9.68
C GLY A 446 -4.99 -12.49 -8.72
N LEU A 447 -5.46 -12.01 -7.57
CA LEU A 447 -4.63 -11.37 -6.55
C LEU A 447 -3.58 -12.33 -5.93
N PRO A 448 -3.96 -13.45 -5.28
CA PRO A 448 -3.01 -14.40 -4.71
C PRO A 448 -2.17 -15.10 -5.78
N LEU A 449 -2.71 -15.33 -6.98
CA LEU A 449 -1.95 -15.92 -8.08
C LEU A 449 -0.76 -15.02 -8.48
N VAL A 450 -1.01 -13.72 -8.64
CA VAL A 450 0.04 -12.75 -8.99
C VAL A 450 1.03 -12.56 -7.84
N ALA A 451 0.54 -12.53 -6.60
CA ALA A 451 1.41 -12.43 -5.42
C ALA A 451 2.34 -13.65 -5.30
N GLN A 452 1.80 -14.86 -5.50
CA GLN A 452 2.56 -16.11 -5.46
C GLN A 452 3.61 -16.15 -6.57
N ALA A 453 3.24 -15.81 -7.81
CA ALA A 453 4.20 -15.77 -8.91
C ALA A 453 5.29 -14.70 -8.70
N ALA A 454 4.94 -13.54 -8.13
CA ALA A 454 5.94 -12.51 -7.84
C ALA A 454 6.91 -12.95 -6.73
N CYS A 455 6.42 -13.62 -5.69
CA CYS A 455 7.23 -14.02 -4.53
C CYS A 455 7.94 -15.35 -4.69
N GLY A 456 7.46 -16.24 -5.55
CA GLY A 456 7.93 -17.62 -5.72
C GLY A 456 9.45 -17.74 -5.80
N PRO A 457 10.13 -17.04 -6.73
CA PRO A 457 11.58 -17.10 -6.85
C PRO A 457 12.34 -16.72 -5.56
N LEU A 458 11.84 -15.74 -4.81
CA LEU A 458 12.46 -15.33 -3.54
C LEU A 458 12.18 -16.35 -2.42
N LEU A 459 10.99 -16.98 -2.43
CA LEU A 459 10.63 -18.00 -1.47
C LEU A 459 11.50 -19.26 -1.61
N ILE A 460 11.92 -19.62 -2.83
CA ILE A 460 12.85 -20.75 -3.06
C ILE A 460 14.19 -20.57 -2.33
N LEU A 461 14.66 -19.33 -2.16
CA LEU A 461 15.89 -19.04 -1.41
C LEU A 461 15.75 -19.30 0.10
N LEU A 462 14.52 -19.27 0.62
CA LEU A 462 14.22 -19.51 2.03
C LEU A 462 13.80 -20.95 2.29
N GLN A 463 13.02 -21.50 1.37
CA GLN A 463 12.51 -22.85 1.43
C GLN A 463 12.41 -23.42 0.02
N PRO A 464 13.19 -24.47 -0.29
CA PRO A 464 13.27 -25.05 -1.63
C PRO A 464 12.08 -25.97 -1.93
N SER A 465 10.88 -25.43 -1.85
CA SER A 465 9.64 -26.15 -2.15
C SER A 465 8.60 -25.21 -2.73
N VAL A 466 7.85 -25.69 -3.71
CA VAL A 466 6.70 -24.97 -4.28
C VAL A 466 5.41 -25.54 -3.68
N GLY A 467 4.62 -24.66 -3.05
CA GLY A 467 3.30 -25.00 -2.54
C GLY A 467 2.27 -25.04 -3.67
N ALA A 468 1.84 -26.24 -4.07
CA ALA A 468 0.87 -26.40 -5.18
C ALA A 468 -0.52 -25.85 -4.82
N TRP A 469 -0.89 -25.97 -3.54
CA TRP A 469 -2.21 -25.60 -3.02
C TRP A 469 -2.25 -24.20 -2.36
N SER A 470 -1.19 -23.40 -2.50
CA SER A 470 -1.11 -22.08 -1.86
C SER A 470 -2.20 -21.11 -2.33
N VAL A 471 -2.51 -21.07 -3.64
CA VAL A 471 -3.52 -20.15 -4.18
C VAL A 471 -4.93 -20.44 -3.64
N PRO A 472 -5.47 -21.68 -3.71
CA PRO A 472 -6.80 -21.97 -3.17
C PRO A 472 -6.86 -21.83 -1.64
N ALA A 473 -5.82 -22.23 -0.90
CA ALA A 473 -5.77 -22.06 0.55
C ALA A 473 -5.86 -20.59 0.96
N ASN A 474 -5.13 -19.70 0.26
CA ASN A 474 -5.16 -18.27 0.53
C ASN A 474 -6.49 -17.62 0.13
N LEU A 475 -7.07 -18.00 -1.01
CA LEU A 475 -8.38 -17.52 -1.44
C LEU A 475 -9.47 -17.80 -0.40
N LEU A 476 -9.46 -18.99 0.20
CA LEU A 476 -10.44 -19.41 1.21
C LEU A 476 -10.15 -18.80 2.60
N SER A 477 -8.90 -18.47 2.88
CA SER A 477 -8.47 -17.94 4.19
C SER A 477 -8.58 -16.42 4.28
N GLU A 478 -8.47 -15.69 3.17
CA GLU A 478 -8.42 -14.22 3.18
C GLU A 478 -9.67 -13.56 3.77
N PRO A 479 -10.92 -13.98 3.45
CA PRO A 479 -12.11 -13.42 4.10
C PRO A 479 -12.12 -13.64 5.61
N ALA A 480 -11.70 -14.83 6.04
CA ALA A 480 -11.59 -15.15 7.46
C ALA A 480 -10.51 -14.30 8.14
N ALA A 481 -9.36 -14.07 7.49
CA ALA A 481 -8.30 -13.23 8.03
C ALA A 481 -8.78 -11.78 8.27
N VAL A 482 -9.62 -11.22 7.39
CA VAL A 482 -10.22 -9.89 7.60
C VAL A 482 -11.10 -9.87 8.84
N VAL A 483 -11.98 -10.88 9.00
CA VAL A 483 -12.85 -11.00 10.18
C VAL A 483 -12.02 -11.14 11.44
N ALA A 484 -11.02 -12.04 11.45
CA ALA A 484 -10.13 -12.27 12.59
C ALA A 484 -9.34 -11.02 12.97
N THR A 485 -8.85 -10.26 11.99
CA THR A 485 -8.13 -9.01 12.21
C THR A 485 -9.01 -7.96 12.90
N ILE A 486 -10.19 -7.69 12.34
CA ILE A 486 -11.07 -6.63 12.84
C ILE A 486 -11.58 -6.99 14.24
N SER A 487 -12.09 -8.21 14.40
CA SER A 487 -12.66 -8.66 15.67
C SER A 487 -11.58 -8.83 16.75
N GLY A 488 -10.42 -9.41 16.42
CA GLY A 488 -9.31 -9.57 17.36
C GLY A 488 -8.70 -8.23 17.80
N LEU A 489 -8.52 -7.28 16.88
CA LEU A 489 -8.04 -5.94 17.21
C LEU A 489 -9.05 -5.17 18.06
N LEU A 490 -10.35 -5.26 17.73
CA LEU A 490 -11.42 -4.62 18.50
C LEU A 490 -11.51 -5.21 19.92
N ALA A 491 -11.40 -6.54 20.05
CA ALA A 491 -11.34 -7.21 21.34
C ALA A 491 -10.13 -6.72 22.16
N ALA A 492 -8.95 -6.64 21.54
CA ALA A 492 -7.73 -6.16 22.19
C ALA A 492 -7.87 -4.71 22.72
N LEU A 493 -8.54 -3.84 21.97
CA LEU A 493 -8.75 -2.43 22.36
C LEU A 493 -9.82 -2.26 23.45
N ILE A 494 -10.87 -3.08 23.45
CA ILE A 494 -11.96 -3.00 24.43
C ILE A 494 -11.57 -3.70 25.74
N LEU A 495 -10.67 -4.68 25.68
CA LEU A 495 -10.28 -5.51 26.82
C LEU A 495 -9.92 -4.73 28.09
N PRO A 496 -9.14 -3.63 28.06
CA PRO A 496 -8.79 -2.91 29.28
C PRO A 496 -9.99 -2.24 29.97
N ALA A 497 -11.03 -1.90 29.20
CA ALA A 497 -12.22 -1.22 29.70
C ALA A 497 -13.35 -2.21 30.05
N TRP A 498 -13.55 -3.25 29.24
CA TRP A 498 -14.63 -4.21 29.42
C TRP A 498 -14.21 -5.63 29.00
N PRO A 499 -13.60 -6.41 29.92
CA PRO A 499 -13.06 -7.73 29.59
C PRO A 499 -14.11 -8.73 29.06
N ALA A 500 -15.31 -8.73 29.64
CA ALA A 500 -16.40 -9.61 29.22
C ALA A 500 -16.91 -9.30 27.80
N ALA A 501 -16.98 -8.02 27.42
CA ALA A 501 -17.32 -7.65 26.06
C ALA A 501 -16.23 -8.08 25.07
N ALA A 502 -14.95 -7.90 25.45
CA ALA A 502 -13.84 -8.32 24.61
C ALA A 502 -13.83 -9.83 24.32
N THR A 503 -14.22 -10.69 25.27
CA THR A 503 -14.34 -12.13 25.04
C THR A 503 -15.41 -12.46 23.99
N VAL A 504 -16.56 -11.78 24.02
CA VAL A 504 -17.64 -11.98 23.04
C VAL A 504 -17.24 -11.45 21.67
N ILE A 505 -16.59 -10.29 21.63
CA ILE A 505 -16.06 -9.68 20.40
C ILE A 505 -14.98 -10.55 19.75
N ALA A 506 -14.27 -11.38 20.53
CA ALA A 506 -13.27 -12.30 20.01
C ALA A 506 -13.87 -13.60 19.43
N TRP A 507 -15.16 -13.91 19.63
CA TRP A 507 -15.77 -15.13 19.09
C TRP A 507 -15.74 -15.21 17.55
N PRO A 508 -16.06 -14.14 16.79
CA PRO A 508 -15.85 -14.14 15.34
C PRO A 508 -14.40 -14.41 14.95
N ALA A 509 -13.43 -13.92 15.74
CA ALA A 509 -12.02 -14.19 15.50
C ALA A 509 -11.69 -15.67 15.69
N LEU A 510 -12.24 -16.29 16.74
CA LEU A 510 -12.09 -17.72 17.00
C LEU A 510 -12.66 -18.59 15.88
N VAL A 511 -13.87 -18.27 15.40
CA VAL A 511 -14.49 -18.97 14.26
C VAL A 511 -13.62 -18.80 13.02
N ALA A 512 -13.20 -17.58 12.70
CA ALA A 512 -12.37 -17.31 11.54
C ALA A 512 -11.00 -18.02 11.62
N CYS A 513 -10.33 -18.00 12.77
CA CYS A 513 -9.08 -18.70 12.98
C CYS A 513 -9.26 -20.23 12.95
N SER A 514 -10.36 -20.76 13.46
CA SER A 514 -10.67 -22.20 13.34
C SER A 514 -10.82 -22.64 11.89
N TRP A 515 -11.47 -21.82 11.07
CA TRP A 515 -11.55 -22.03 9.62
C TRP A 515 -10.17 -22.00 8.97
N MET A 516 -9.34 -21.02 9.31
CA MET A 516 -7.97 -20.91 8.76
C MET A 516 -7.09 -22.11 9.13
N VAL A 517 -7.15 -22.59 10.38
CA VAL A 517 -6.44 -23.81 10.80
C VAL A 517 -6.92 -25.02 10.00
N TRP A 518 -8.23 -25.17 9.84
CA TRP A 518 -8.81 -26.27 9.07
C TRP A 518 -8.40 -26.21 7.60
N VAL A 519 -8.46 -25.03 6.96
CA VAL A 519 -8.02 -24.83 5.57
C VAL A 519 -6.53 -25.16 5.42
N ALA A 520 -5.68 -24.67 6.32
CA ALA A 520 -4.25 -24.95 6.29
C ALA A 520 -3.98 -26.45 6.40
N GLY A 521 -4.57 -27.12 7.40
CA GLY A 521 -4.44 -28.56 7.59
C GLY A 521 -4.96 -29.35 6.39
N PHE A 522 -6.14 -29.02 5.86
CA PHE A 522 -6.73 -29.71 4.72
C PHE A 522 -5.81 -29.67 3.49
N PHE A 523 -5.35 -28.50 3.07
CA PHE A 523 -4.52 -28.36 1.87
C PHE A 523 -3.07 -28.80 2.08
N ALA A 524 -2.53 -28.74 3.30
CA ALA A 524 -1.19 -29.21 3.61
C ALA A 524 -1.07 -30.75 3.50
N HIS A 525 -2.14 -31.48 3.79
CA HIS A 525 -2.16 -32.95 3.76
C HIS A 525 -2.64 -33.53 2.42
N LEU A 526 -2.95 -32.69 1.43
CA LEU A 526 -3.28 -33.17 0.08
C LEU A 526 -2.02 -33.71 -0.64
N PRO A 527 -2.19 -34.69 -1.54
CA PRO A 527 -1.07 -35.19 -2.33
C PRO A 527 -0.45 -34.05 -3.16
N GLY A 528 0.88 -33.98 -3.16
CA GLY A 528 1.62 -32.95 -3.89
C GLY A 528 1.59 -31.56 -3.25
N ALA A 529 1.21 -31.42 -1.97
CA ALA A 529 1.19 -30.12 -1.30
C ALA A 529 2.55 -29.42 -1.28
N THR A 530 3.62 -30.19 -1.07
CA THR A 530 5.01 -29.71 -1.21
C THR A 530 5.68 -30.38 -2.40
N LEU A 531 5.96 -29.61 -3.44
CA LEU A 531 6.79 -30.07 -4.55
C LEU A 531 8.24 -29.68 -4.25
N PRO A 532 9.16 -30.64 -4.05
CA PRO A 532 10.57 -30.32 -3.84
C PRO A 532 11.11 -29.61 -5.09
N TRP A 533 11.86 -28.54 -4.87
CA TRP A 533 12.44 -27.72 -5.94
C TRP A 533 13.93 -27.54 -5.67
N PRO A 534 14.79 -27.33 -6.69
CA PRO A 534 16.20 -27.07 -6.45
C PRO A 534 16.43 -25.87 -5.53
N ASP A 535 17.39 -26.01 -4.61
CA ASP A 535 17.78 -24.96 -3.67
C ASP A 535 18.60 -23.84 -4.34
N GLY A 536 18.64 -22.69 -3.68
CA GLY A 536 19.56 -21.60 -4.01
C GLY A 536 19.19 -20.76 -5.24
N LEU A 537 20.15 -19.97 -5.71
CA LEU A 537 19.92 -18.99 -6.78
C LEU A 537 19.53 -19.64 -8.11
N THR A 538 20.10 -20.80 -8.41
CA THR A 538 19.77 -21.57 -9.63
C THR A 538 18.32 -22.04 -9.61
N GLY A 539 17.83 -22.52 -8.47
CA GLY A 539 16.43 -22.88 -8.27
C GLY A 539 15.49 -21.69 -8.42
N ALA A 540 15.84 -20.55 -7.82
CA ALA A 540 15.08 -19.31 -7.95
C ALA A 540 14.97 -18.83 -9.41
N LEU A 541 16.09 -18.82 -10.14
CA LEU A 541 16.12 -18.44 -11.56
C LEU A 541 15.36 -19.45 -12.44
N ALA A 542 15.48 -20.75 -12.17
CA ALA A 542 14.74 -21.78 -12.88
C ALA A 542 13.22 -21.59 -12.73
N LEU A 543 12.75 -21.32 -11.50
CA LEU A 543 11.34 -21.05 -11.26
C LEU A 543 10.87 -19.79 -12.01
N GLY A 544 11.66 -18.71 -11.94
CA GLY A 544 11.36 -17.48 -12.68
C GLY A 544 11.29 -17.70 -14.20
N VAL A 545 12.18 -18.52 -14.77
CA VAL A 545 12.13 -18.91 -16.19
C VAL A 545 10.88 -19.74 -16.49
N CYS A 546 10.51 -20.69 -15.63
CA CYS A 546 9.28 -21.46 -15.77
C CYS A 546 8.03 -20.57 -15.72
N GLU A 547 7.97 -19.60 -14.82
CA GLU A 547 6.87 -18.63 -14.72
C GLU A 547 6.77 -17.76 -15.97
N ILE A 548 7.90 -17.24 -16.46
CA ILE A 548 7.96 -16.50 -17.72
C ILE A 548 7.53 -17.38 -18.89
N GLY A 549 7.99 -18.64 -18.93
CA GLY A 549 7.57 -19.63 -19.92
C GLY A 549 6.06 -19.87 -19.90
N ALA A 550 5.48 -20.08 -18.72
CA ALA A 550 4.03 -20.22 -18.54
C ALA A 550 3.28 -18.98 -19.02
N LEU A 551 3.76 -17.77 -18.71
CA LEU A 551 3.21 -16.51 -19.21
C LEU A 551 3.29 -16.38 -20.75
N LEU A 552 4.31 -16.97 -21.38
CA LEU A 552 4.50 -16.96 -22.83
C LEU A 552 3.64 -18.01 -23.57
N LEU A 553 3.25 -19.09 -22.89
CA LEU A 553 2.35 -20.14 -23.41
C LEU A 553 0.87 -19.73 -23.43
N VAL A 554 0.52 -18.68 -22.70
CA VAL A 554 -0.84 -18.10 -22.71
C VAL A 554 -1.17 -17.57 -24.12
N PRO A 555 -2.40 -17.77 -24.65
CA PRO A 555 -2.76 -17.49 -26.04
C PRO A 555 -2.31 -16.13 -26.57
N PRO A 556 -1.96 -16.01 -27.87
CA PRO A 556 -1.22 -14.89 -28.45
C PRO A 556 -1.86 -13.51 -28.24
N HIS A 557 -3.20 -13.43 -28.14
CA HIS A 557 -3.91 -12.17 -27.83
C HIS A 557 -3.65 -11.69 -26.40
N THR A 558 -3.54 -12.61 -25.45
CA THR A 558 -3.25 -12.32 -24.05
C THR A 558 -1.76 -12.11 -23.85
N ARG A 559 -0.90 -12.90 -24.53
CA ARG A 559 0.54 -12.65 -24.62
C ARG A 559 0.81 -11.24 -25.15
N ARG A 560 0.07 -10.76 -26.16
CA ARG A 560 0.16 -9.37 -26.65
C ARG A 560 -0.24 -8.36 -25.59
N ALA A 561 -1.35 -8.55 -24.86
CA ALA A 561 -1.76 -7.63 -23.79
C ALA A 561 -0.75 -7.59 -22.61
N LEU A 562 -0.20 -8.73 -22.23
CA LEU A 562 0.75 -8.88 -21.12
C LEU A 562 2.16 -8.39 -21.51
N LEU A 563 2.61 -8.73 -22.72
CA LEU A 563 3.81 -8.16 -23.34
C LEU A 563 3.65 -6.69 -23.67
N GLU A 564 2.46 -6.16 -23.92
CA GLU A 564 2.24 -4.71 -24.03
C GLU A 564 2.36 -4.04 -22.66
N GLY A 565 1.89 -4.68 -21.59
CA GLY A 565 2.16 -4.26 -20.21
C GLY A 565 3.67 -4.26 -19.88
N LEU A 566 4.36 -5.36 -20.17
CA LEU A 566 5.81 -5.51 -20.00
C LEU A 566 6.62 -4.61 -20.95
N ARG A 567 6.20 -4.42 -22.20
CA ARG A 567 6.84 -3.47 -23.14
C ARG A 567 6.56 -2.03 -22.75
N ARG A 568 5.49 -1.72 -22.01
CA ARG A 568 5.34 -0.41 -21.34
C ARG A 568 6.30 -0.25 -20.17
N LEU A 569 6.77 -1.35 -19.56
CA LEU A 569 7.82 -1.36 -18.53
C LEU A 569 9.24 -1.30 -19.11
N THR A 570 9.50 -2.00 -20.22
CA THR A 570 10.85 -2.18 -20.80
C THR A 570 11.14 -1.31 -22.01
N ARG A 571 10.14 -0.67 -22.62
CA ARG A 571 10.44 0.48 -23.47
C ARG A 571 11.06 1.52 -22.54
N PRO A 572 12.32 1.95 -22.75
CA PRO A 572 12.72 3.24 -22.20
C PRO A 572 11.62 4.19 -22.63
N ALA A 573 11.10 4.99 -21.70
CA ALA A 573 10.06 5.96 -21.99
C ALA A 573 10.57 6.94 -23.06
N ARG A 574 10.55 6.55 -24.33
CA ARG A 574 10.50 7.42 -25.49
C ARG A 574 9.10 8.03 -25.46
N GLY A 575 8.90 8.94 -24.50
CA GLY A 575 7.67 9.71 -24.34
C GLY A 575 7.05 9.64 -22.96
N ARG A 576 7.15 10.78 -22.25
CA ARG A 576 6.31 11.28 -21.14
C ARG A 576 6.71 10.89 -19.71
N LEU A 577 7.95 11.27 -19.38
CA LEU A 577 8.22 11.99 -18.14
C LEU A 577 7.48 13.34 -18.16
N ALA A 578 6.16 13.35 -17.95
CA ALA A 578 5.36 14.57 -17.79
C ALA A 578 5.72 15.30 -16.48
N PRO A 579 6.41 16.45 -16.50
CA PRO A 579 6.69 17.21 -15.27
C PRO A 579 5.38 17.67 -14.64
N TRP A 580 5.44 18.10 -13.37
CA TRP A 580 4.36 18.73 -12.61
C TRP A 580 3.39 19.52 -13.51
N GLN A 581 2.27 18.89 -13.90
CA GLN A 581 1.21 19.63 -14.54
C GLN A 581 0.50 20.40 -13.44
N ARG A 582 0.59 21.74 -13.49
CA ARG A 582 -0.48 22.57 -12.93
C ARG A 582 -1.77 22.16 -13.64
N PRO A 583 -2.90 21.96 -12.95
CA PRO A 583 -4.17 21.79 -13.63
C PRO A 583 -4.34 22.95 -14.61
N GLU A 584 -4.62 22.63 -15.88
CA GLU A 584 -4.84 23.63 -16.91
C GLU A 584 -5.89 24.64 -16.42
N PRO A 585 -5.65 25.95 -16.52
CA PRO A 585 -6.77 26.87 -16.51
C PRO A 585 -7.68 26.49 -17.69
N PRO A 586 -9.02 26.52 -17.53
CA PRO A 586 -9.92 26.22 -18.63
C PRO A 586 -9.56 27.08 -19.84
N ALA A 587 -9.47 26.44 -21.01
CA ALA A 587 -9.04 27.07 -22.25
C ALA A 587 -9.76 28.42 -22.48
N PRO A 588 -9.04 29.51 -22.82
CA PRO A 588 -9.66 30.75 -23.27
C PRO A 588 -10.24 30.50 -24.66
N GLY A 589 -11.52 30.13 -24.70
CA GLY A 589 -12.21 29.74 -25.93
C GLY A 589 -13.52 28.99 -25.72
N ALA A 590 -13.85 28.58 -24.49
CA ALA A 590 -15.23 28.28 -24.14
C ALA A 590 -16.01 29.60 -23.99
N GLY A 591 -16.66 30.00 -25.08
CA GLY A 591 -17.58 31.14 -25.10
C GLY A 591 -18.51 31.11 -23.89
N ALA A 592 -18.56 32.27 -23.23
CA ALA A 592 -19.28 32.53 -22.01
C ALA A 592 -20.72 32.00 -22.05
N THR A 593 -21.03 31.06 -21.15
CA THR A 593 -22.35 30.92 -20.53
C THR A 593 -22.13 30.34 -19.13
N HIS A 594 -21.50 31.13 -18.26
CA HIS A 594 -21.44 30.78 -16.84
C HIS A 594 -22.76 31.16 -16.18
N ARG A 595 -23.36 30.13 -15.59
CA ARG A 595 -24.44 30.09 -14.61
C ARG A 595 -24.44 31.30 -13.68
N LEU A 596 -25.64 31.88 -13.55
CA LEU A 596 -26.08 32.57 -12.35
C LEU A 596 -26.06 31.58 -11.19
N ASP A 597 -24.98 31.57 -10.40
CA ASP A 597 -25.00 31.00 -9.06
C ASP A 597 -24.89 32.15 -8.04
N SER A 598 -25.75 32.04 -7.04
CA SER A 598 -26.09 33.01 -5.99
C SER A 598 -24.92 33.41 -5.09
N ALA A 599 -25.01 34.64 -4.57
CA ALA A 599 -24.07 35.27 -3.66
C ALA A 599 -23.78 34.44 -2.39
N GLY A 600 -22.51 34.25 -2.06
CA GLY A 600 -22.09 33.63 -0.80
C GLY A 600 -20.57 33.56 -0.64
N THR A 601 -20.03 34.52 0.14
CA THR A 601 -18.73 34.50 0.85
C THR A 601 -17.43 34.34 0.03
N ARG A 602 -16.75 35.48 -0.19
CA ARG A 602 -15.30 35.54 -0.49
C ARG A 602 -14.50 35.61 0.82
N PRO A 603 -13.35 34.92 0.94
CA PRO A 603 -12.28 35.34 1.84
C PRO A 603 -11.29 36.25 1.11
N SER A 604 -10.99 37.37 1.75
CA SER A 604 -9.98 38.37 1.41
C SER A 604 -8.57 37.90 1.72
N TRP A 605 -7.65 37.95 0.74
CA TRP A 605 -6.23 38.18 1.03
C TRP A 605 -5.59 39.01 -0.10
N LEU A 606 -5.17 40.22 0.28
CA LEU A 606 -4.26 41.10 -0.46
C LEU A 606 -2.81 40.61 -0.36
N ARG A 607 -2.03 40.83 -1.43
CA ARG A 607 -0.68 41.44 -1.48
C ARG A 607 -0.24 41.47 -2.96
N SER A 608 -0.14 42.63 -3.62
CA SER A 608 1.04 43.51 -3.72
C SER A 608 2.34 42.72 -4.00
N SER A 609 3.14 42.97 -5.03
CA SER A 609 3.56 44.24 -5.61
C SER A 609 4.39 44.00 -6.90
N SER A 610 4.44 45.03 -7.76
CA SER A 610 5.55 45.47 -8.64
C SER A 610 6.26 44.44 -9.54
N SER A 611 6.45 44.61 -10.84
CA SER A 611 6.89 45.82 -11.56
C SER A 611 6.82 45.57 -13.08
N ALA A 612 6.29 46.53 -13.84
CA ALA A 612 6.60 46.74 -15.26
C ALA A 612 8.00 47.42 -15.38
N PRO A 613 8.68 47.63 -16.55
CA PRO A 613 8.07 47.96 -17.87
C PRO A 613 8.85 47.53 -19.15
N ALA A 614 8.31 47.97 -20.31
CA ALA A 614 8.95 48.28 -21.63
C ALA A 614 8.31 47.51 -22.82
N ARG A 615 7.39 48.14 -23.59
CA ARG A 615 7.55 49.04 -24.77
C ARG A 615 7.94 48.36 -26.09
N ARG A 616 6.98 48.33 -27.05
CA ARG A 616 7.06 48.73 -28.48
C ARG A 616 5.67 48.48 -29.11
N SER A 617 4.88 49.51 -29.32
CA SER A 617 4.71 50.34 -30.54
C SER A 617 3.53 49.86 -31.42
N SER A 618 2.55 50.76 -31.55
CA SER A 618 1.21 50.70 -32.14
C SER A 618 1.20 50.49 -33.69
N PRO A 619 0.04 50.37 -34.39
CA PRO A 619 -0.99 51.42 -34.47
C PRO A 619 -2.46 50.98 -34.29
N THR A 620 -3.16 51.93 -33.67
CA THR A 620 -4.59 52.25 -33.60
C THR A 620 -5.52 51.86 -34.75
N VAL A 621 -6.71 51.38 -34.37
CA VAL A 621 -8.00 51.88 -34.90
C VAL A 621 -8.94 52.15 -33.71
N ARG A 622 -9.49 53.36 -33.66
CA ARG A 622 -10.41 53.88 -32.62
C ARG A 622 -11.84 53.39 -32.88
N TYR A 623 -12.56 52.99 -31.83
CA TYR A 623 -14.00 53.28 -31.72
C TYR A 623 -14.33 53.80 -30.31
N ARG A 624 -15.08 54.92 -30.30
CA ARG A 624 -15.62 55.60 -29.12
C ARG A 624 -16.73 54.76 -28.50
N VAL A 625 -16.70 54.52 -27.19
CA VAL A 625 -17.90 54.15 -26.43
C VAL A 625 -18.04 55.08 -25.22
N PHE A 626 -19.18 55.74 -25.19
CA PHE A 626 -19.64 56.72 -24.20
C PHE A 626 -20.03 56.00 -22.90
N TRP A 627 -19.56 56.50 -21.76
CA TRP A 627 -20.03 56.08 -20.44
C TRP A 627 -21.30 56.85 -20.04
N ARG A 628 -22.34 56.14 -19.58
CA ARG A 628 -23.34 56.72 -18.65
C ARG A 628 -23.73 55.70 -17.57
N ARG A 629 -23.67 56.17 -16.32
CA ARG A 629 -24.03 55.50 -15.06
C ARG A 629 -25.56 55.41 -14.86
N PRO A 630 -26.04 54.57 -13.91
CA PRO A 630 -27.41 54.05 -13.86
C PRO A 630 -28.38 54.94 -13.06
N ARG A 631 -29.69 54.78 -13.32
CA ARG A 631 -30.80 55.23 -12.45
C ARG A 631 -31.85 54.11 -12.28
N PRO A 632 -32.55 54.03 -11.14
CA PRO A 632 -33.40 52.92 -10.76
C PRO A 632 -34.86 53.09 -11.23
N ARG A 633 -35.59 51.99 -11.45
CA ARG A 633 -37.05 51.96 -11.64
C ARG A 633 -37.62 50.77 -10.87
N THR A 634 -38.27 50.97 -9.72
CA THR A 634 -39.71 51.22 -9.49
C THR A 634 -40.65 50.15 -10.09
N ARG A 635 -41.34 49.42 -9.20
CA ARG A 635 -42.48 48.51 -9.48
C ARG A 635 -43.78 49.32 -9.67
N PRO A 636 -44.72 48.83 -10.51
CA PRO A 636 -46.15 49.01 -10.25
C PRO A 636 -46.95 47.69 -10.53
N PRO A 637 -48.31 47.61 -10.46
CA PRO A 637 -49.01 46.83 -9.43
C PRO A 637 -49.90 45.68 -9.99
N ARG A 638 -50.51 44.92 -9.06
CA ARG A 638 -51.49 43.83 -9.30
C ARG A 638 -52.84 44.35 -9.84
N SER A 639 -53.48 43.57 -10.72
CA SER A 639 -54.93 43.61 -10.98
C SER A 639 -55.57 42.20 -10.86
N ARG A 640 -56.85 42.20 -10.50
CA ARG A 640 -57.74 41.09 -10.09
C ARG A 640 -58.72 40.69 -11.21
N ALA A 641 -59.40 39.56 -11.00
CA ALA A 641 -60.54 38.95 -11.72
C ALA A 641 -60.12 37.97 -12.84
N SER A 642 -60.62 36.73 -12.94
CA SER A 642 -61.92 36.15 -12.55
C SER A 642 -61.82 34.66 -12.14
N ARG A 643 -62.71 34.23 -11.22
CA ARG A 643 -63.08 32.83 -10.83
C ARG A 643 -64.44 32.51 -11.49
N PRO A 644 -64.86 31.24 -11.73
CA PRO A 644 -65.48 30.37 -10.69
C PRO A 644 -65.32 28.83 -10.97
N PRO A 645 -66.02 27.91 -10.26
CA PRO A 645 -66.14 27.67 -8.82
C PRO A 645 -65.73 26.22 -8.39
N PRO A 646 -65.75 25.88 -7.08
CA PRO A 646 -65.31 24.59 -6.54
C PRO A 646 -66.49 23.66 -6.14
N THR A 647 -66.23 22.35 -6.07
CA THR A 647 -67.05 21.38 -5.33
C THR A 647 -66.18 20.46 -4.48
N SER A 648 -66.52 20.36 -3.22
CA SER A 648 -66.04 19.41 -2.18
C SER A 648 -67.30 19.01 -1.36
N PRO A 649 -67.23 18.20 -0.29
CA PRO A 649 -66.44 17.00 0.07
C PRO A 649 -67.33 15.85 0.61
N THR A 650 -66.76 14.67 0.93
CA THR A 650 -67.18 13.74 2.02
C THR A 650 -66.15 12.60 2.04
N SER A 651 -65.32 12.31 3.04
CA SER A 651 -65.43 12.14 4.51
C SER A 651 -65.20 10.65 4.89
N SER A 652 -64.48 10.49 6.00
CA SER A 652 -64.44 9.36 6.95
C SER A 652 -63.81 8.02 6.57
N THR A 653 -62.62 7.79 7.13
CA THR A 653 -62.21 6.53 7.79
C THR A 653 -63.17 6.16 8.93
N PRO A 654 -63.25 4.87 9.31
CA PRO A 654 -62.74 4.54 10.65
C PRO A 654 -62.02 3.17 10.77
N SER A 655 -61.22 3.10 11.82
CA SER A 655 -60.61 1.93 12.45
C SER A 655 -61.63 0.96 13.10
N CYS A 656 -61.35 -0.35 13.10
CA CYS A 656 -61.37 -1.27 14.28
C CYS A 656 -61.17 -2.77 13.89
N ARG A 657 -60.50 -3.55 14.76
CA ARG A 657 -60.50 -5.03 14.89
C ARG A 657 -61.55 -5.45 15.97
N PRO A 658 -61.63 -6.72 16.42
CA PRO A 658 -62.06 -8.03 15.85
C PRO A 658 -63.38 -8.52 16.54
N PRO A 659 -63.84 -9.82 16.49
CA PRO A 659 -63.40 -10.87 17.45
C PRO A 659 -63.54 -12.37 17.00
N CYS A 660 -63.28 -13.25 17.96
CA CYS A 660 -63.07 -14.71 18.07
C CYS A 660 -64.08 -15.76 17.50
N SER A 661 -63.59 -16.99 17.28
CA SER A 661 -64.05 -18.29 17.84
C SER A 661 -62.99 -19.38 17.52
N GLU A 662 -62.28 -19.91 18.53
CA GLU A 662 -62.48 -21.20 19.23
C GLU A 662 -62.10 -22.48 18.44
N SER A 663 -60.86 -22.97 18.69
CA SER A 663 -60.40 -24.29 19.23
C SER A 663 -61.13 -25.62 18.90
N PRO A 664 -60.56 -26.84 19.16
CA PRO A 664 -59.21 -27.24 19.65
C PRO A 664 -58.57 -28.48 18.92
N GLY A 665 -57.33 -28.83 19.31
CA GLY A 665 -56.75 -30.19 19.17
C GLY A 665 -55.22 -30.19 18.98
N SER A 666 -54.42 -30.33 20.05
CA SER A 666 -53.68 -31.56 20.43
C SER A 666 -52.90 -32.20 19.26
N SER A 667 -51.63 -32.62 19.33
CA SER A 667 -50.62 -32.79 20.37
C SER A 667 -49.40 -33.39 19.64
N THR A 668 -48.24 -33.38 20.31
CA THR A 668 -47.14 -34.36 20.19
C THR A 668 -46.29 -34.45 18.91
N SER A 669 -44.99 -34.34 19.17
CA SER A 669 -43.80 -34.61 18.34
C SER A 669 -43.63 -36.11 17.95
N PRO A 670 -42.47 -36.51 17.35
CA PRO A 670 -42.25 -37.22 16.06
C PRO A 670 -42.23 -38.78 16.25
N PRO A 671 -41.65 -39.70 15.40
CA PRO A 671 -40.69 -39.58 14.28
C PRO A 671 -40.88 -40.57 13.08
N TRP A 672 -39.96 -40.54 12.09
CA TRP A 672 -39.38 -41.66 11.29
C TRP A 672 -39.23 -41.45 9.76
N SER A 673 -37.96 -41.56 9.32
CA SER A 673 -37.39 -42.27 8.15
C SER A 673 -37.98 -42.14 6.74
N ARG A 674 -37.17 -41.68 5.79
CA ARG A 674 -36.36 -42.55 4.89
C ARG A 674 -35.22 -41.77 4.26
#